data_AF-A0A0K2ZUI7-F1
#
_entry.id   AF-A0A0K2ZUI7-F1
#
_cell.length_a   1.000
_cell.length_b   1.000
_cell.length_c   1.000
_cell.angle_alpha   90.00
_cell.angle_beta   90.00
_cell.angle_gamma   90.00
#
_symmetry.space_group_name_H-M   'P 1'
#
loop_
_entity.id
_entity.type
_entity.pdbx_description
1 polymer ?
#
loop_
_entity_poly.entity_id
_entity_poly.type
_entity_poly.pdbx_seq_one_letter_code
_entity_poly.pdbx_strand_id
1 'polypeptide(L)'
;MTLSVQAACGHPLPSTGPRRPLRAWHDLAIARKLSIIGILALLGLAIPVLLYSDKLNESVGISRNELRSYAPLREMLSLLGALQAQRVEPGAATAASARRTDSMLTDLQRRVATLPGFENSAKALARLRQALTEAHGDSGAVAEQASAALDAMRDDSQLVYTPYVESYHLVVASLIYGPDTREALTRLDAAADPSQAAAQAPVLREQLAQIARDHARLRKELEKAVGLLEQADPVLAQAVAGEAGRADQALLQLSAALDSGAPDADRRWNRALDDWDQALQSLSVSSLQGLQRQSAWHLADARNAMWWTIGGLSLLMLLIVALCFHTLSALTRNVRRAADVAARIAQGRLDTAIAVSSRDESGQLLDNMQQMQLQLQRVLTAQVEMAQRHDAGQVSYRMDESAFPGDYGRMVRDSNALAAAQIAVTLRLAQIMDRYAIGDLSEDMERLPGEKAALTATMDTVKQNLTAMNRQIGQLATAAAAGDFSVRGDAQRFQYDFRAMVDSLNQLMATADGNLQSLSALLQAIAAGDLTARMHGEFNGVFASMRDDANATAEQLAGIVGRIHNAAVSINAAASEIATGNDDLSRRTEQQAASLEETAASMEELTSTVKQNAEHARQANQLAAGAAAVAAQGGDVVGQVVSTMSGIEASSKRIADIISVIDGIAFQTNILALNAAVEAARAGEQGRGFAVVASEVRTLAQRSAGAAKEIKHLIDASVSQVADGSALVRQAGQTMGEIVSSVQRVTDIMGEIAAASQEQSAGIEQVNQTVTQMDEATQQNAALVEKATAAARAMEDQAGQLTETVALFKIEAAHAAPSSRSRPAAAGIQRRACG
;
A
#
# COMPACT_ATOMS: atom_id res chain seq x y z
N MET A 1 -31.61 -111.70 -14.47
CA MET A 1 -33.01 -111.75 -14.96
C MET A 1 -33.66 -110.39 -14.68
N THR A 2 -34.57 -109.92 -15.53
CA THR A 2 -35.52 -108.77 -15.34
C THR A 2 -34.96 -107.48 -14.68
N LEU A 3 -34.61 -106.39 -15.41
CA LEU A 3 -35.49 -105.46 -16.18
C LEU A 3 -36.45 -104.62 -15.29
N SER A 4 -36.79 -103.34 -15.55
CA SER A 4 -36.31 -102.24 -16.43
C SER A 4 -37.22 -100.97 -16.21
N VAL A 5 -37.04 -99.72 -16.67
CA VAL A 5 -36.05 -99.04 -17.55
C VAL A 5 -36.11 -97.48 -17.36
N GLN A 6 -34.96 -96.76 -17.46
CA GLN A 6 -34.81 -95.29 -17.73
C GLN A 6 -35.53 -94.28 -16.77
N ALA A 7 -35.32 -92.95 -16.79
CA ALA A 7 -34.50 -92.03 -17.61
C ALA A 7 -33.81 -90.94 -16.73
N ALA A 8 -32.66 -90.35 -17.10
CA ALA A 8 -32.50 -89.03 -17.78
C ALA A 8 -33.17 -87.82 -17.05
N CYS A 9 -32.56 -86.63 -16.92
CA CYS A 9 -31.27 -86.12 -17.45
C CYS A 9 -30.81 -84.84 -16.70
N GLY A 10 -29.56 -84.39 -16.91
CA GLY A 10 -29.20 -82.95 -16.79
C GLY A 10 -28.34 -82.50 -15.60
N HIS A 11 -27.01 -82.52 -15.78
CA HIS A 11 -26.10 -81.61 -15.08
C HIS A 11 -25.96 -80.29 -15.85
N PRO A 12 -25.88 -79.13 -15.16
CA PRO A 12 -25.08 -78.00 -15.62
C PRO A 12 -23.90 -77.70 -14.68
N LEU A 13 -23.01 -76.81 -15.15
CA LEU A 13 -21.69 -76.53 -14.59
C LEU A 13 -21.70 -75.56 -13.40
N PRO A 14 -20.67 -75.59 -12.52
CA PRO A 14 -20.52 -74.59 -11.46
C PRO A 14 -20.07 -73.24 -12.03
N SER A 15 -20.91 -72.20 -11.91
CA SER A 15 -20.57 -70.84 -12.32
C SER A 15 -19.61 -70.17 -11.35
N THR A 16 -18.39 -69.85 -11.79
CA THR A 16 -17.42 -69.07 -11.02
C THR A 16 -17.85 -67.60 -10.93
N GLY A 17 -18.19 -67.14 -9.72
CA GLY A 17 -18.51 -65.73 -9.41
C GLY A 17 -17.72 -65.22 -8.20
N PRO A 18 -17.32 -63.94 -8.15
CA PRO A 18 -16.36 -63.44 -7.16
C PRO A 18 -16.96 -63.29 -5.75
N ARG A 19 -16.23 -63.77 -4.73
CA ARG A 19 -16.57 -63.53 -3.31
C ARG A 19 -16.34 -62.06 -2.94
N ARG A 20 -17.41 -61.30 -2.66
CA ARG A 20 -17.31 -59.96 -2.05
C ARG A 20 -16.90 -60.09 -0.55
N PRO A 21 -15.96 -59.27 -0.04
CA PRO A 21 -15.30 -59.53 1.25
C PRO A 21 -16.01 -58.90 2.46
N LEU A 22 -17.19 -59.41 2.85
CA LEU A 22 -17.99 -58.83 3.97
C LEU A 22 -18.40 -59.79 5.09
N ARG A 23 -18.07 -61.10 5.04
CA ARG A 23 -18.46 -62.06 6.11
C ARG A 23 -17.65 -61.96 7.42
N ALA A 24 -16.43 -61.41 7.38
CA ALA A 24 -15.48 -61.50 8.50
C ALA A 24 -15.89 -60.79 9.80
N TRP A 25 -16.92 -59.94 9.79
CA TRP A 25 -17.30 -59.11 10.94
C TRP A 25 -18.21 -59.80 11.96
N HIS A 26 -18.90 -60.88 11.58
CA HIS A 26 -19.86 -61.56 12.46
C HIS A 26 -19.23 -62.60 13.38
N ASP A 27 -18.26 -63.39 12.91
CA ASP A 27 -17.66 -64.51 13.66
C ASP A 27 -16.59 -64.07 14.70
N LEU A 28 -16.36 -62.76 14.83
CA LEU A 28 -15.44 -62.19 15.83
C LEU A 28 -16.05 -62.26 17.23
N ALA A 29 -15.25 -62.71 18.22
CA ALA A 29 -15.63 -62.59 19.63
C ALA A 29 -15.94 -61.12 20.00
N ILE A 30 -16.91 -60.89 20.89
CA ILE A 30 -17.48 -59.56 21.22
C ILE A 30 -16.39 -58.50 21.49
N ALA A 31 -15.39 -58.85 22.30
CA ALA A 31 -14.21 -58.03 22.59
C ALA A 31 -13.53 -57.46 21.33
N ARG A 32 -13.43 -58.27 20.27
CA ARG A 32 -12.68 -57.97 19.04
C ARG A 32 -13.50 -57.14 18.04
N LYS A 33 -14.83 -57.06 18.19
CA LYS A 33 -15.69 -56.13 17.44
C LYS A 33 -15.58 -54.72 18.01
N LEU A 34 -15.63 -54.59 19.34
CA LEU A 34 -15.55 -53.30 20.04
C LEU A 34 -14.22 -52.57 19.77
N SER A 35 -13.10 -53.30 19.69
CA SER A 35 -11.79 -52.71 19.35
C SER A 35 -11.76 -51.99 17.99
N ILE A 36 -12.51 -52.47 17.00
CA ILE A 36 -12.49 -51.92 15.63
C ILE A 36 -13.22 -50.56 15.58
N ILE A 37 -14.31 -50.41 16.34
CA ILE A 37 -15.06 -49.17 16.43
C ILE A 37 -14.20 -48.06 17.07
N GLY A 38 -13.43 -48.40 18.12
CA GLY A 38 -12.50 -47.46 18.75
C GLY A 38 -11.42 -46.93 17.82
N ILE A 39 -10.89 -47.77 16.91
CA ILE A 39 -9.86 -47.36 15.93
C ILE A 39 -10.43 -46.36 14.90
N LEU A 40 -11.67 -46.56 14.45
CA LEU A 40 -12.32 -45.65 13.49
C LEU A 40 -12.62 -44.27 14.09
N ALA A 41 -13.00 -44.20 15.37
CA ALA A 41 -13.23 -42.93 16.07
C ALA A 41 -11.95 -42.09 16.18
N LEU A 42 -10.79 -42.72 16.36
CA LEU A 42 -9.50 -42.03 16.46
C LEU A 42 -9.04 -41.41 15.13
N LEU A 43 -9.35 -42.04 14.00
CA LEU A 43 -9.01 -41.52 12.66
C LEU A 43 -9.75 -40.21 12.34
N GLY A 44 -11.01 -40.07 12.76
CA GLY A 44 -11.79 -38.86 12.55
C GLY A 44 -11.25 -37.62 13.27
N LEU A 45 -10.51 -37.82 14.37
CA LEU A 45 -9.95 -36.73 15.19
C LEU A 45 -8.57 -36.28 14.71
N ALA A 46 -7.86 -37.09 13.92
CA ALA A 46 -6.50 -36.78 13.46
C ALA A 46 -6.44 -35.75 12.30
N ILE A 47 -7.46 -35.70 11.43
CA ILE A 47 -7.44 -34.89 10.21
C ILE A 47 -7.39 -33.36 10.49
N PRO A 48 -8.21 -32.80 11.41
CA PRO A 48 -8.14 -31.36 11.73
C PRO A 48 -6.79 -30.95 12.33
N VAL A 49 -6.14 -31.85 13.07
CA VAL A 49 -4.87 -31.58 13.75
C VAL A 49 -3.73 -31.43 12.73
N LEU A 50 -3.71 -32.27 11.70
CA LEU A 50 -2.73 -32.16 10.61
C LEU A 50 -2.89 -30.84 9.84
N LEU A 51 -4.12 -30.45 9.50
CA LEU A 51 -4.39 -29.20 8.76
C LEU A 51 -4.07 -27.94 9.58
N TYR A 52 -4.30 -27.95 10.89
CA TYR A 52 -3.97 -26.81 11.75
C TYR A 52 -2.46 -26.72 12.05
N SER A 53 -1.78 -27.87 12.17
CA SER A 53 -0.33 -27.91 12.38
C SER A 53 0.47 -27.35 11.19
N ASP A 54 -0.03 -27.47 9.97
CA ASP A 54 0.68 -27.01 8.76
C ASP A 54 0.76 -25.47 8.70
N LYS A 55 -0.36 -24.77 8.98
CA LYS A 55 -0.38 -23.30 9.10
C LYS A 55 0.50 -22.76 10.22
N LEU A 56 0.58 -23.47 11.35
CA LEU A 56 1.49 -23.08 12.44
C LEU A 56 2.97 -23.26 12.03
N ASN A 57 3.28 -24.28 11.24
CA ASN A 57 4.62 -24.53 10.73
C ASN A 57 5.06 -23.49 9.68
N GLU A 58 4.14 -22.99 8.85
CA GLU A 58 4.37 -21.88 7.92
C GLU A 58 4.77 -20.59 8.65
N SER A 59 4.01 -20.17 9.66
CA SER A 59 4.31 -19.02 10.52
C SER A 59 5.67 -19.14 11.21
N VAL A 60 5.96 -20.30 11.81
CA VAL A 60 7.27 -20.64 12.41
C VAL A 60 8.42 -20.63 11.39
N GLY A 61 8.14 -20.86 10.10
CA GLY A 61 9.08 -20.73 9.00
C GLY A 61 9.45 -19.28 8.70
N ILE A 62 8.46 -18.38 8.65
CA ILE A 62 8.64 -16.95 8.37
C ILE A 62 9.52 -16.30 9.45
N SER A 63 9.13 -16.34 10.73
CA SER A 63 9.91 -15.69 11.80
C SER A 63 11.34 -16.27 11.95
N ARG A 64 11.54 -17.55 11.59
CA ARG A 64 12.88 -18.16 11.54
C ARG A 64 13.73 -17.60 10.37
N ASN A 65 13.10 -17.32 9.24
CA ASN A 65 13.74 -16.72 8.08
C ASN A 65 14.04 -15.22 8.25
N GLU A 66 13.29 -14.51 9.11
CA GLU A 66 13.63 -13.16 9.58
C GLU A 66 14.84 -13.21 10.54
N LEU A 67 14.79 -14.06 11.57
CA LEU A 67 15.78 -14.13 12.64
C LEU A 67 17.22 -14.43 12.19
N ARG A 68 17.38 -15.22 11.14
CA ARG A 68 18.69 -15.49 10.51
C ARG A 68 19.31 -14.26 9.83
N SER A 69 18.49 -13.29 9.41
CA SER A 69 18.89 -12.15 8.58
C SER A 69 19.41 -10.95 9.39
N TYR A 70 18.93 -10.76 10.63
CA TYR A 70 19.33 -9.62 11.47
C TYR A 70 20.82 -9.62 11.83
N ALA A 71 21.42 -10.80 12.06
CA ALA A 71 22.85 -10.88 12.44
C ALA A 71 23.80 -10.42 11.31
N PRO A 72 23.67 -10.90 10.05
CA PRO A 72 24.38 -10.33 8.90
C PRO A 72 24.15 -8.82 8.73
N LEU A 73 22.89 -8.36 8.77
CA LEU A 73 22.58 -6.93 8.56
C LEU A 73 23.23 -6.03 9.63
N ARG A 74 23.25 -6.47 10.90
CA ARG A 74 23.95 -5.75 11.98
C ARG A 74 25.46 -5.74 11.77
N GLU A 75 26.04 -6.84 11.30
CA GLU A 75 27.46 -6.92 10.96
C GLU A 75 27.78 -6.01 9.77
N MET A 76 26.92 -5.92 8.76
CA MET A 76 27.06 -5.00 7.62
C MET A 76 26.96 -3.52 8.02
N LEU A 77 25.99 -3.14 8.85
CA LEU A 77 25.87 -1.78 9.40
C LEU A 77 27.09 -1.41 10.25
N SER A 78 27.66 -2.37 10.99
CA SER A 78 28.91 -2.15 11.73
C SER A 78 30.13 -2.01 10.80
N LEU A 79 30.16 -2.72 9.66
CA LEU A 79 31.19 -2.61 8.64
C LEU A 79 31.12 -1.26 7.91
N LEU A 80 29.92 -0.78 7.57
CA LEU A 80 29.70 0.56 7.01
C LEU A 80 30.26 1.65 7.94
N GLY A 81 30.01 1.54 9.25
CA GLY A 81 30.58 2.47 10.22
C GLY A 81 32.11 2.39 10.32
N ALA A 82 32.70 1.19 10.23
CA ALA A 82 34.15 1.04 10.19
C ALA A 82 34.79 1.63 8.91
N LEU A 83 34.14 1.43 7.75
CA LEU A 83 34.54 2.00 6.46
C LEU A 83 34.49 3.53 6.47
N GLN A 84 33.44 4.11 7.05
CA GLN A 84 33.27 5.56 7.15
C GLN A 84 34.28 6.17 8.15
N ALA A 85 34.45 5.59 9.34
CA ALA A 85 35.43 6.07 10.32
C ALA A 85 36.88 6.03 9.77
N GLN A 86 37.19 5.08 8.87
CA GLN A 86 38.47 5.01 8.16
C GLN A 86 38.69 6.17 7.16
N ARG A 87 37.64 6.92 6.78
CA ARG A 87 37.66 8.07 5.85
C ARG A 87 37.90 9.42 6.55
N VAL A 88 37.47 9.57 7.80
CA VAL A 88 37.43 10.86 8.54
C VAL A 88 38.78 11.23 9.21
N GLU A 89 39.74 10.31 9.30
CA GLU A 89 41.08 10.58 9.88
C GLU A 89 42.24 10.51 8.84
N PRO A 90 42.48 11.56 8.01
CA PRO A 90 43.56 11.57 7.01
C PRO A 90 44.98 11.34 7.56
N GLY A 91 45.22 11.63 8.84
CA GLY A 91 46.52 11.46 9.49
C GLY A 91 46.68 10.19 10.34
N ALA A 92 45.59 9.45 10.59
CA ALA A 92 45.56 8.37 11.59
C ALA A 92 44.83 7.10 11.13
N ALA A 93 44.68 6.89 9.82
CA ALA A 93 44.31 5.61 9.20
C ALA A 93 45.39 4.52 9.45
N THR A 94 45.54 4.10 10.69
CA THR A 94 46.52 3.11 11.12
C THR A 94 46.24 1.77 10.45
N ALA A 95 47.28 0.95 10.25
CA ALA A 95 47.09 -0.42 9.80
C ALA A 95 46.18 -1.26 10.73
N ALA A 96 45.82 -0.78 11.93
CA ALA A 96 44.83 -1.43 12.78
C ALA A 96 43.37 -1.21 12.33
N SER A 97 43.00 -0.02 11.84
CA SER A 97 41.62 0.22 11.35
C SER A 97 41.36 -0.58 10.07
N ALA A 98 42.24 -0.50 9.08
CA ALA A 98 42.13 -1.28 7.85
C ALA A 98 42.05 -2.81 8.11
N ARG A 99 42.85 -3.35 9.05
CA ARG A 99 42.76 -4.77 9.46
C ARG A 99 41.45 -5.11 10.18
N ARG A 100 40.85 -4.16 10.91
CA ARG A 100 39.54 -4.33 11.55
C ARG A 100 38.44 -4.45 10.49
N THR A 101 38.44 -3.53 9.53
CA THR A 101 37.52 -3.51 8.38
C THR A 101 37.63 -4.80 7.56
N ASP A 102 38.86 -5.24 7.24
CA ASP A 102 39.11 -6.49 6.51
C ASP A 102 38.64 -7.74 7.28
N SER A 103 38.87 -7.81 8.59
CA SER A 103 38.37 -8.90 9.44
C SER A 103 36.84 -8.93 9.47
N MET A 104 36.19 -7.77 9.65
CA MET A 104 34.73 -7.66 9.70
C MET A 104 34.09 -8.08 8.37
N LEU A 105 34.65 -7.65 7.23
CA LEU A 105 34.20 -8.09 5.90
C LEU A 105 34.44 -9.60 5.69
N THR A 106 35.57 -10.14 6.14
CA THR A 106 35.90 -11.57 6.01
C THR A 106 34.96 -12.46 6.83
N ASP A 107 34.65 -12.07 8.07
CA ASP A 107 33.72 -12.81 8.92
C ASP A 107 32.27 -12.70 8.42
N LEU A 108 31.87 -11.51 7.93
CA LEU A 108 30.57 -11.29 7.29
C LEU A 108 30.40 -12.13 6.02
N GLN A 109 31.40 -12.13 5.12
CA GLN A 109 31.42 -12.99 3.93
C GLN A 109 31.28 -14.47 4.30
N ARG A 110 31.99 -14.93 5.35
CA ARG A 110 31.90 -16.32 5.84
C ARG A 110 30.51 -16.66 6.40
N ARG A 111 29.83 -15.72 7.06
CA ARG A 111 28.46 -15.90 7.54
C ARG A 111 27.47 -15.93 6.38
N VAL A 112 27.51 -14.94 5.49
CA VAL A 112 26.56 -14.79 4.38
C VAL A 112 26.64 -15.98 3.43
N ALA A 113 27.84 -16.52 3.17
CA ALA A 113 28.02 -17.73 2.35
C ALA A 113 27.42 -19.02 2.94
N THR A 114 26.94 -19.03 4.20
CA THR A 114 26.24 -20.18 4.80
C THR A 114 24.72 -19.99 4.94
N LEU A 115 24.16 -18.87 4.46
CA LEU A 115 22.74 -18.56 4.53
C LEU A 115 22.04 -18.83 3.19
N PRO A 116 21.05 -19.73 3.13
CA PRO A 116 20.35 -20.03 1.88
C PRO A 116 19.38 -18.89 1.50
N GLY A 117 19.47 -18.38 0.28
CA GLY A 117 18.75 -17.19 -0.18
C GLY A 117 19.54 -15.88 -0.08
N PHE A 118 20.84 -15.94 0.28
CA PHE A 118 21.73 -14.76 0.37
C PHE A 118 22.77 -14.72 -0.79
N GLU A 119 22.43 -15.30 -1.94
CA GLU A 119 23.36 -15.47 -3.06
C GLU A 119 23.67 -14.15 -3.78
N ASN A 120 22.92 -13.05 -3.56
CA ASN A 120 23.22 -11.74 -4.14
C ASN A 120 24.09 -10.92 -3.20
N SER A 121 23.79 -10.97 -1.90
CA SER A 121 24.60 -10.48 -0.79
C SER A 121 26.04 -11.00 -0.88
N ALA A 122 26.22 -12.31 -1.11
CA ALA A 122 27.54 -12.91 -1.27
C ALA A 122 28.33 -12.32 -2.47
N LYS A 123 27.65 -12.04 -3.60
CA LYS A 123 28.27 -11.41 -4.77
C LYS A 123 28.61 -9.94 -4.51
N ALA A 124 27.72 -9.19 -3.85
CA ALA A 124 27.92 -7.78 -3.56
C ALA A 124 29.06 -7.57 -2.54
N LEU A 125 29.13 -8.39 -1.48
CA LEU A 125 30.25 -8.40 -0.55
C LEU A 125 31.58 -8.80 -1.23
N ALA A 126 31.55 -9.62 -2.28
CA ALA A 126 32.74 -9.92 -3.07
C ALA A 126 33.20 -8.70 -3.89
N ARG A 127 32.28 -7.94 -4.51
CA ARG A 127 32.59 -6.66 -5.19
C ARG A 127 33.12 -5.61 -4.23
N LEU A 128 32.55 -5.48 -3.03
CA LEU A 128 33.07 -4.60 -1.98
C LEU A 128 34.51 -4.97 -1.60
N ARG A 129 34.82 -6.26 -1.47
CA ARG A 129 36.21 -6.70 -1.24
C ARG A 129 37.13 -6.37 -2.40
N GLN A 130 36.66 -6.54 -3.64
CA GLN A 130 37.41 -6.18 -4.84
C GLN A 130 37.72 -4.67 -4.89
N ALA A 131 36.71 -3.81 -4.66
CA ALA A 131 36.89 -2.37 -4.57
C ALA A 131 37.91 -1.98 -3.48
N LEU A 132 37.83 -2.58 -2.29
CA LEU A 132 38.79 -2.36 -1.21
C LEU A 132 40.24 -2.76 -1.55
N THR A 133 40.45 -3.66 -2.50
CA THR A 133 41.78 -4.05 -3.00
C THR A 133 42.25 -3.27 -4.24
N GLU A 134 41.33 -2.79 -5.08
CA GLU A 134 41.65 -2.20 -6.39
C GLU A 134 41.62 -0.66 -6.39
N ALA A 135 40.85 -0.02 -5.49
CA ALA A 135 40.52 1.41 -5.58
C ALA A 135 41.69 2.39 -5.33
N HIS A 136 42.82 1.94 -4.77
CA HIS A 136 44.04 2.75 -4.51
C HIS A 136 43.84 4.09 -3.76
N GLY A 137 42.66 4.32 -3.15
CA GLY A 137 42.30 5.57 -2.48
C GLY A 137 40.92 6.13 -2.86
N ASP A 138 40.30 5.64 -3.95
CA ASP A 138 38.93 6.04 -4.33
C ASP A 138 37.91 5.58 -3.27
N SER A 139 37.58 6.51 -2.38
CA SER A 139 36.61 6.33 -1.30
C SER A 139 35.16 6.51 -1.78
N GLY A 140 34.93 6.92 -3.03
CA GLY A 140 33.62 6.94 -3.68
C GLY A 140 33.22 5.53 -4.10
N ALA A 141 34.05 4.86 -4.91
CA ALA A 141 33.80 3.49 -5.38
C ALA A 141 33.62 2.48 -4.23
N VAL A 142 34.39 2.62 -3.15
CA VAL A 142 34.24 1.78 -1.94
C VAL A 142 32.90 2.03 -1.24
N ALA A 143 32.44 3.28 -1.15
CA ALA A 143 31.16 3.62 -0.54
C ALA A 143 29.97 3.12 -1.39
N GLU A 144 30.05 3.27 -2.72
CA GLU A 144 29.04 2.76 -3.66
C GLU A 144 28.87 1.23 -3.53
N GLN A 145 29.98 0.47 -3.58
CA GLN A 145 29.91 -0.99 -3.41
C GLN A 145 29.51 -1.42 -2.00
N ALA A 146 29.72 -0.58 -0.98
CA ALA A 146 29.24 -0.85 0.38
C ALA A 146 27.72 -0.61 0.50
N SER A 147 27.19 0.43 -0.14
CA SER A 147 25.74 0.65 -0.23
C SER A 147 25.05 -0.47 -1.01
N ALA A 148 25.57 -0.83 -2.19
CA ALA A 148 25.04 -1.94 -3.00
C ALA A 148 25.11 -3.30 -2.29
N ALA A 149 26.05 -3.49 -1.35
CA ALA A 149 26.09 -4.68 -0.50
C ALA A 149 25.05 -4.65 0.63
N LEU A 150 24.70 -3.47 1.17
CA LEU A 150 23.58 -3.34 2.11
C LEU A 150 22.23 -3.55 1.42
N ASP A 151 22.03 -2.98 0.23
CA ASP A 151 20.82 -3.18 -0.59
C ASP A 151 20.61 -4.68 -0.89
N ALA A 152 21.64 -5.36 -1.41
CA ALA A 152 21.56 -6.79 -1.70
C ALA A 152 21.23 -7.62 -0.45
N MET A 153 21.73 -7.22 0.73
CA MET A 153 21.42 -7.87 2.01
C MET A 153 20.03 -7.53 2.56
N ARG A 154 19.48 -6.34 2.28
CA ARG A 154 18.09 -5.99 2.60
C ARG A 154 17.14 -6.81 1.74
N ASP A 155 17.43 -6.91 0.44
CA ASP A 155 16.54 -7.57 -0.51
C ASP A 155 16.55 -9.11 -0.33
N ASP A 156 17.72 -9.73 -0.19
CA ASP A 156 17.87 -11.17 0.15
C ASP A 156 17.27 -11.52 1.54
N SER A 157 17.21 -10.55 2.47
CA SER A 157 16.61 -10.78 3.80
C SER A 157 15.09 -10.93 3.81
N GLN A 158 14.42 -10.39 2.78
CA GLN A 158 12.96 -10.25 2.66
C GLN A 158 12.26 -9.48 3.81
N LEU A 159 12.99 -8.82 4.71
CA LEU A 159 12.44 -8.14 5.90
C LEU A 159 11.46 -6.99 5.59
N VAL A 160 11.48 -6.44 4.38
CA VAL A 160 10.52 -5.43 3.91
C VAL A 160 9.10 -5.99 3.82
N TYR A 161 8.95 -7.32 3.74
CA TYR A 161 7.66 -8.04 3.64
C TYR A 161 7.21 -8.68 4.96
N THR A 162 7.70 -8.20 6.11
CA THR A 162 7.25 -8.67 7.43
C THR A 162 5.73 -8.52 7.57
N PRO A 163 4.98 -9.56 8.01
CA PRO A 163 3.53 -9.47 8.20
C PRO A 163 3.13 -8.67 9.47
N TYR A 164 4.12 -8.26 10.26
CA TYR A 164 4.01 -7.54 11.52
C TYR A 164 4.18 -6.03 11.29
N VAL A 165 3.12 -5.24 11.52
CA VAL A 165 3.07 -3.79 11.22
C VAL A 165 4.07 -3.00 12.06
N GLU A 166 4.20 -3.43 13.31
CA GLU A 166 5.12 -2.96 14.32
C GLU A 166 6.60 -3.21 13.95
N SER A 167 6.91 -4.38 13.36
CA SER A 167 8.25 -4.68 12.84
C SER A 167 8.56 -3.90 11.55
N TYR A 168 7.57 -3.68 10.67
CA TYR A 168 7.76 -2.90 9.44
C TYR A 168 8.33 -1.51 9.71
N HIS A 169 7.80 -0.79 10.71
CA HIS A 169 8.30 0.55 11.06
C HIS A 169 9.74 0.53 11.60
N LEU A 170 10.13 -0.49 12.38
CA LEU A 170 11.53 -0.67 12.78
C LEU A 170 12.43 -1.04 11.58
N VAL A 171 11.97 -1.86 10.64
CA VAL A 171 12.74 -2.26 9.44
C VAL A 171 13.03 -1.03 8.58
N VAL A 172 11.99 -0.23 8.27
CA VAL A 172 12.12 1.00 7.46
C VAL A 172 13.06 2.02 8.13
N ALA A 173 12.96 2.20 9.45
CA ALA A 173 13.88 3.06 10.17
C ALA A 173 15.33 2.53 10.16
N SER A 174 15.53 1.24 10.41
CA SER A 174 16.86 0.64 10.59
C SER A 174 17.64 0.45 9.28
N LEU A 175 16.95 0.13 8.18
CA LEU A 175 17.53 -0.33 6.92
C LEU A 175 17.27 0.60 5.72
N ILE A 176 16.59 1.73 5.93
CA ILE A 176 16.38 2.77 4.90
C ILE A 176 16.80 4.12 5.50
N TYR A 177 15.97 4.74 6.36
CA TYR A 177 16.22 6.12 6.81
C TYR A 177 17.49 6.28 7.67
N GLY A 178 17.90 5.27 8.43
CA GLY A 178 19.19 5.26 9.15
C GLY A 178 20.40 5.36 8.21
N PRO A 179 20.58 4.40 7.28
CA PRO A 179 21.55 4.49 6.20
C PRO A 179 21.49 5.81 5.41
N ASP A 180 20.31 6.26 4.96
CA ASP A 180 20.17 7.49 4.15
C ASP A 180 20.69 8.72 4.90
N THR A 181 20.28 8.90 6.16
CA THR A 181 20.71 10.03 7.02
C THR A 181 22.23 10.00 7.22
N ARG A 182 22.81 8.81 7.36
CA ARG A 182 24.25 8.59 7.56
C ARG A 182 25.07 8.80 6.29
N GLU A 183 24.54 8.45 5.12
CA GLU A 183 25.19 8.79 3.85
C GLU A 183 25.15 10.30 3.60
N ALA A 184 24.03 10.96 3.90
CA ALA A 184 23.92 12.42 3.81
C ALA A 184 24.89 13.14 4.78
N LEU A 185 25.08 12.60 6.00
CA LEU A 185 26.12 13.05 6.94
C LEU A 185 27.54 12.85 6.37
N THR A 186 27.80 11.72 5.70
CA THR A 186 29.08 11.44 5.02
C THR A 186 29.33 12.40 3.85
N ARG A 187 28.29 12.81 3.12
CA ARG A 187 28.38 13.81 2.05
C ARG A 187 28.66 15.22 2.61
N LEU A 188 28.09 15.58 3.76
CA LEU A 188 28.36 16.84 4.45
C LEU A 188 29.82 16.93 4.93
N ASP A 189 30.31 15.86 5.58
CA ASP A 189 31.71 15.74 6.02
C ASP A 189 32.69 15.86 4.83
N ALA A 190 32.44 15.10 3.76
CA ALA A 190 33.28 15.14 2.55
C ALA A 190 33.21 16.45 1.74
N ALA A 191 32.21 17.31 2.00
CA ALA A 191 32.05 18.61 1.34
C ALA A 191 32.64 19.79 2.13
N ALA A 192 32.96 19.59 3.43
CA ALA A 192 33.30 20.68 4.34
C ALA A 192 34.82 20.74 4.65
N ASP A 193 35.52 21.73 4.09
CA ASP A 193 36.66 22.33 4.79
C ASP A 193 36.15 23.55 5.59
N PRO A 194 35.86 23.40 6.90
CA PRO A 194 35.27 24.47 7.69
C PRO A 194 36.17 25.70 7.79
N SER A 195 37.49 25.56 7.60
CA SER A 195 38.43 26.69 7.58
C SER A 195 38.23 27.65 6.40
N GLN A 196 37.48 27.22 5.36
CA GLN A 196 37.12 28.00 4.18
C GLN A 196 35.63 28.38 4.12
N ALA A 197 34.84 28.06 5.17
CA ALA A 197 33.37 28.04 5.12
C ALA A 197 32.66 29.38 4.83
N ALA A 198 33.34 30.52 4.95
CA ALA A 198 32.74 31.86 4.74
C ALA A 198 32.05 32.02 3.36
N ALA A 199 32.54 31.33 2.33
CA ALA A 199 31.95 31.34 0.98
C ALA A 199 30.86 30.25 0.77
N GLN A 200 30.85 29.18 1.57
CA GLN A 200 30.01 27.99 1.36
C GLN A 200 28.90 27.82 2.40
N ALA A 201 28.88 28.65 3.45
CA ALA A 201 27.87 28.66 4.50
C ALA A 201 26.40 28.52 4.04
N PRO A 202 25.89 29.18 2.95
CA PRO A 202 24.51 28.95 2.52
C PRO A 202 24.24 27.52 2.02
N VAL A 203 25.21 26.89 1.36
CA VAL A 203 25.08 25.49 0.88
C VAL A 203 25.11 24.52 2.07
N LEU A 204 26.03 24.74 3.02
CA LEU A 204 26.13 23.95 4.25
C LEU A 204 24.87 24.10 5.13
N ARG A 205 24.23 25.27 5.17
CA ARG A 205 22.94 25.45 5.87
C ARG A 205 21.81 24.62 5.25
N GLU A 206 21.68 24.58 3.91
CA GLU A 206 20.63 23.76 3.30
C GLU A 206 20.91 22.26 3.41
N GLN A 207 22.18 21.83 3.33
CA GLN A 207 22.56 20.44 3.61
C GLN A 207 22.24 20.04 5.04
N LEU A 208 22.59 20.86 6.05
CA LEU A 208 22.17 20.65 7.44
C LEU A 208 20.65 20.61 7.59
N ALA A 209 19.92 21.50 6.93
CA ALA A 209 18.47 21.53 6.95
C ALA A 209 17.86 20.24 6.34
N GLN A 210 18.45 19.69 5.28
CA GLN A 210 18.04 18.41 4.72
C GLN A 210 18.30 17.24 5.68
N ILE A 211 19.51 17.12 6.24
CA ILE A 211 19.83 16.02 7.15
C ILE A 211 19.00 16.14 8.45
N ALA A 212 18.65 17.35 8.89
CA ALA A 212 17.68 17.56 9.98
C ALA A 212 16.27 17.05 9.63
N ARG A 213 15.78 17.28 8.40
CA ARG A 213 14.49 16.75 7.91
C ARG A 213 14.49 15.21 7.87
N ASP A 214 15.59 14.61 7.44
CA ASP A 214 15.74 13.15 7.35
C ASP A 214 15.90 12.49 8.72
N HIS A 215 16.68 13.10 9.63
CA HIS A 215 16.77 12.67 11.03
C HIS A 215 15.43 12.76 11.76
N ALA A 216 14.67 13.84 11.57
CA ALA A 216 13.33 13.97 12.14
C ALA A 216 12.36 12.89 11.61
N ARG A 217 12.51 12.47 10.35
CA ARG A 217 11.74 11.35 9.77
C ARG A 217 12.16 10.01 10.40
N LEU A 218 13.45 9.73 10.48
CA LEU A 218 14.01 8.54 11.15
C LEU A 218 13.50 8.44 12.60
N ARG A 219 13.62 9.53 13.36
CA ARG A 219 13.15 9.62 14.76
C ARG A 219 11.66 9.31 14.86
N LYS A 220 10.82 9.93 14.02
CA LYS A 220 9.37 9.74 14.04
C LYS A 220 8.96 8.28 13.76
N GLU A 221 9.60 7.61 12.80
CA GLU A 221 9.30 6.20 12.51
C GLU A 221 9.75 5.28 13.65
N LEU A 222 10.87 5.56 14.32
CA LEU A 222 11.32 4.83 15.50
C LEU A 222 10.39 5.03 16.71
N GLU A 223 9.98 6.26 17.00
CA GLU A 223 9.00 6.56 18.05
C GLU A 223 7.66 5.88 17.78
N LYS A 224 7.20 5.89 16.52
CA LYS A 224 5.99 5.17 16.09
C LYS A 224 6.14 3.66 16.28
N ALA A 225 7.28 3.08 15.89
CA ALA A 225 7.50 1.65 16.02
C ALA A 225 7.53 1.20 17.49
N VAL A 226 8.25 1.94 18.36
CA VAL A 226 8.27 1.72 19.82
C VAL A 226 6.86 1.79 20.42
N GLY A 227 6.03 2.73 19.94
CA GLY A 227 4.63 2.86 20.36
C GLY A 227 3.67 1.78 19.84
N LEU A 228 4.11 0.91 18.91
CA LEU A 228 3.33 -0.18 18.32
C LEU A 228 3.80 -1.59 18.76
N LEU A 229 4.90 -1.71 19.49
CA LEU A 229 5.42 -3.01 19.93
C LEU A 229 4.41 -3.75 20.84
N GLU A 230 3.98 -4.95 20.41
CA GLU A 230 3.11 -5.83 21.19
C GLU A 230 3.72 -6.20 22.56
N GLN A 231 5.05 -6.35 22.61
CA GLN A 231 5.83 -6.40 23.86
C GLN A 231 6.78 -5.19 23.93
N ALA A 232 6.56 -4.32 24.91
CA ALA A 232 7.38 -3.12 25.11
C ALA A 232 8.86 -3.47 25.38
N ASP A 233 9.77 -2.97 24.54
CA ASP A 233 11.22 -3.04 24.74
C ASP A 233 11.73 -1.74 25.39
N PRO A 234 12.02 -1.73 26.71
CA PRO A 234 12.49 -0.53 27.39
C PRO A 234 13.92 -0.14 27.01
N VAL A 235 14.73 -1.08 26.50
CA VAL A 235 16.11 -0.79 26.06
C VAL A 235 16.08 -0.06 24.74
N LEU A 236 15.22 -0.50 23.82
CA LEU A 236 14.97 0.22 22.56
C LEU A 236 14.33 1.60 22.82
N ALA A 237 13.32 1.69 23.69
CA ALA A 237 12.69 2.97 24.02
C ALA A 237 13.70 3.97 24.63
N GLN A 238 14.60 3.51 25.51
CA GLN A 238 15.69 4.34 26.05
C GLN A 238 16.72 4.72 24.99
N ALA A 239 17.09 3.82 24.08
CA ALA A 239 18.01 4.13 22.98
C ALA A 239 17.42 5.17 22.01
N VAL A 240 16.14 5.05 21.64
CA VAL A 240 15.45 6.03 20.79
C VAL A 240 15.36 7.39 21.47
N ALA A 241 14.95 7.45 22.75
CA ALA A 241 14.86 8.72 23.47
C ALA A 241 16.23 9.38 23.74
N GLY A 242 17.26 8.58 24.05
CA GLY A 242 18.60 9.05 24.41
C GLY A 242 19.44 9.44 23.19
N GLU A 243 19.59 8.53 22.23
CA GLU A 243 20.52 8.72 21.11
C GLU A 243 19.93 9.66 20.03
N ALA A 244 18.62 9.68 19.80
CA ALA A 244 18.01 10.77 19.01
C ALA A 244 18.17 12.14 19.72
N GLY A 245 18.10 12.17 21.05
CA GLY A 245 18.41 13.37 21.83
C GLY A 245 19.86 13.84 21.71
N ARG A 246 20.83 12.92 21.56
CA ARG A 246 22.23 13.25 21.24
C ARG A 246 22.38 13.80 19.82
N ALA A 247 21.72 13.17 18.85
CA ALA A 247 21.69 13.64 17.46
C ALA A 247 21.09 15.05 17.32
N ASP A 248 19.97 15.33 17.99
CA ASP A 248 19.37 16.68 18.05
C ASP A 248 20.33 17.72 18.67
N GLN A 249 21.09 17.34 19.70
CA GLN A 249 22.10 18.22 20.30
C GLN A 249 23.32 18.43 19.40
N ALA A 250 23.72 17.43 18.62
CA ALA A 250 24.80 17.52 17.64
C ALA A 250 24.42 18.42 16.46
N LEU A 251 23.18 18.28 15.95
CA LEU A 251 22.57 19.19 14.96
C LEU A 251 22.69 20.67 15.37
N LEU A 252 22.27 20.98 16.61
CA LEU A 252 22.37 22.34 17.15
C LEU A 252 23.83 22.81 17.24
N GLN A 253 24.77 21.94 17.64
CA GLN A 253 26.20 22.27 17.69
C GLN A 253 26.80 22.53 16.30
N LEU A 254 26.36 21.82 15.25
CA LEU A 254 26.79 22.08 13.87
C LEU A 254 26.32 23.45 13.39
N SER A 255 25.05 23.80 13.59
CA SER A 255 24.56 25.15 13.27
C SER A 255 25.30 26.25 14.05
N ALA A 256 25.53 26.03 15.34
CA ALA A 256 26.23 26.99 16.19
C ALA A 256 27.72 27.14 15.82
N ALA A 257 28.38 26.07 15.38
CA ALA A 257 29.75 26.13 14.87
C ALA A 257 29.81 27.00 13.60
N LEU A 258 28.92 26.74 12.63
CA LEU A 258 28.84 27.45 11.35
C LEU A 258 28.57 28.96 11.52
N ASP A 259 27.73 29.35 12.48
CA ASP A 259 27.37 30.75 12.74
C ASP A 259 28.40 31.49 13.63
N SER A 260 29.26 30.78 14.37
CA SER A 260 30.10 31.38 15.42
C SER A 260 31.33 32.16 14.93
N GLY A 261 31.89 31.81 13.75
CA GLY A 261 33.14 32.38 13.24
C GLY A 261 34.37 32.21 14.15
N ALA A 262 34.32 31.29 15.13
CA ALA A 262 35.33 31.16 16.18
C ALA A 262 36.57 30.36 15.74
N PRO A 263 37.78 30.64 16.26
CA PRO A 263 39.01 29.89 15.95
C PRO A 263 39.05 28.46 16.55
N ASP A 264 37.94 27.97 17.09
CA ASP A 264 37.71 26.57 17.43
C ASP A 264 36.45 25.97 16.77
N ALA A 265 35.82 26.68 15.83
CA ALA A 265 34.62 26.23 15.11
C ALA A 265 34.84 24.88 14.43
N ASP A 266 35.93 24.69 13.68
CA ASP A 266 36.30 23.43 13.02
C ASP A 266 36.34 22.25 13.99
N ARG A 267 36.88 22.46 15.20
CA ARG A 267 36.97 21.43 16.25
C ARG A 267 35.64 21.17 16.97
N ARG A 268 34.67 22.08 16.86
CA ARG A 268 33.27 21.87 17.30
C ARG A 268 32.46 21.17 16.21
N TRP A 269 32.65 21.58 14.95
CA TRP A 269 32.05 20.97 13.76
C TRP A 269 32.40 19.49 13.67
N ASN A 270 33.69 19.15 13.61
CA ASN A 270 34.13 17.76 13.50
C ASN A 270 33.70 16.90 14.71
N ARG A 271 33.68 17.48 15.93
CA ARG A 271 33.14 16.78 17.11
C ARG A 271 31.64 16.53 16.99
N ALA A 272 30.88 17.51 16.53
CA ALA A 272 29.43 17.36 16.39
C ALA A 272 29.06 16.40 15.23
N LEU A 273 29.86 16.32 14.16
CA LEU A 273 29.74 15.26 13.16
C LEU A 273 29.95 13.86 13.78
N ASP A 274 31.02 13.69 14.58
CA ASP A 274 31.34 12.42 15.27
C ASP A 274 30.28 12.03 16.32
N ASP A 275 29.85 12.97 17.17
CA ASP A 275 28.78 12.75 18.15
C ASP A 275 27.45 12.36 17.48
N TRP A 276 27.12 12.93 16.30
CA TRP A 276 25.93 12.56 15.53
C TRP A 276 26.09 11.21 14.85
N ASP A 277 27.24 10.93 14.25
CA ASP A 277 27.50 9.66 13.57
C ASP A 277 27.45 8.48 14.55
N GLN A 278 28.05 8.63 15.73
CA GLN A 278 27.96 7.68 16.82
C GLN A 278 26.52 7.49 17.31
N ALA A 279 25.74 8.57 17.42
CA ALA A 279 24.33 8.52 17.80
C ALA A 279 23.46 7.83 16.73
N LEU A 280 23.73 8.01 15.44
CA LEU A 280 23.07 7.25 14.37
C LEU A 280 23.48 5.78 14.38
N GLN A 281 24.75 5.47 14.68
CA GLN A 281 25.25 4.10 14.77
C GLN A 281 24.62 3.34 15.95
N SER A 282 24.60 3.94 17.13
CA SER A 282 24.01 3.35 18.34
C SER A 282 22.50 3.15 18.18
N LEU A 283 21.81 4.10 17.54
CA LEU A 283 20.37 4.02 17.23
C LEU A 283 20.06 2.90 16.24
N SER A 284 20.79 2.81 15.11
CA SER A 284 20.63 1.75 14.10
C SER A 284 20.94 0.35 14.64
N VAL A 285 21.99 0.21 15.46
CA VAL A 285 22.33 -1.06 16.12
C VAL A 285 21.30 -1.44 17.19
N SER A 286 20.70 -0.46 17.87
CA SER A 286 19.68 -0.70 18.90
C SER A 286 18.32 -1.06 18.31
N SER A 287 17.89 -0.40 17.23
CA SER A 287 16.63 -0.70 16.54
C SER A 287 16.65 -2.08 15.88
N LEU A 288 17.78 -2.47 15.27
CA LEU A 288 17.94 -3.82 14.72
C LEU A 288 18.04 -4.91 15.81
N GLN A 289 18.50 -4.58 17.02
CA GLN A 289 18.40 -5.48 18.17
C GLN A 289 16.97 -5.58 18.72
N GLY A 290 16.19 -4.50 18.68
CA GLY A 290 14.76 -4.51 19.01
C GLY A 290 13.98 -5.47 18.10
N LEU A 291 14.18 -5.34 16.77
CA LEU A 291 13.66 -6.30 15.78
C LEU A 291 14.04 -7.74 16.10
N GLN A 292 15.32 -8.00 16.41
CA GLN A 292 15.77 -9.35 16.74
C GLN A 292 15.08 -9.92 17.99
N ARG A 293 14.79 -9.09 19.01
CA ARG A 293 14.03 -9.50 20.21
C ARG A 293 12.56 -9.74 19.86
N GLN A 294 11.96 -8.91 19.03
CA GLN A 294 10.57 -9.00 18.61
C GLN A 294 10.28 -10.28 17.81
N SER A 295 10.99 -10.56 16.71
CA SER A 295 10.78 -11.82 15.97
C SER A 295 11.17 -13.06 16.79
N ALA A 296 12.07 -12.93 17.78
CA ALA A 296 12.33 -14.00 18.75
C ALA A 296 11.15 -14.25 19.70
N TRP A 297 10.40 -13.21 20.07
CA TRP A 297 9.15 -13.32 20.83
C TRP A 297 8.04 -13.96 19.99
N HIS A 298 7.77 -13.47 18.77
CA HIS A 298 6.75 -14.07 17.89
C HIS A 298 7.05 -15.56 17.58
N LEU A 299 8.31 -15.92 17.32
CA LEU A 299 8.72 -17.32 17.14
C LEU A 299 8.54 -18.16 18.42
N ALA A 300 8.75 -17.57 19.60
CA ALA A 300 8.57 -18.26 20.88
C ALA A 300 7.07 -18.50 21.16
N ASP A 301 6.22 -17.52 20.93
CA ASP A 301 4.78 -17.63 21.17
C ASP A 301 4.10 -18.61 20.21
N ALA A 302 4.34 -18.50 18.89
CA ALA A 302 3.83 -19.44 17.90
C ALA A 302 4.20 -20.90 18.22
N ARG A 303 5.43 -21.12 18.71
CA ARG A 303 5.89 -22.44 19.17
C ARG A 303 5.19 -22.88 20.46
N ASN A 304 4.90 -21.98 21.39
CA ASN A 304 4.18 -22.30 22.63
C ASN A 304 2.71 -22.65 22.37
N ALA A 305 2.03 -21.91 21.48
CA ALA A 305 0.67 -22.21 21.04
C ALA A 305 0.56 -23.60 20.36
N MET A 306 1.57 -23.96 19.56
CA MET A 306 1.68 -25.29 18.95
C MET A 306 1.79 -26.41 20.02
N TRP A 307 2.58 -26.22 21.08
CA TRP A 307 2.69 -27.24 22.14
C TRP A 307 1.44 -27.37 23.01
N TRP A 308 0.76 -26.27 23.34
CA TRP A 308 -0.48 -26.31 24.13
C TRP A 308 -1.61 -27.06 23.39
N THR A 309 -1.76 -26.83 22.08
CA THR A 309 -2.78 -27.51 21.26
C THR A 309 -2.52 -29.01 21.14
N ILE A 310 -1.27 -29.42 20.84
CA ILE A 310 -0.84 -30.83 20.79
C ILE A 310 -1.08 -31.53 22.14
N GLY A 311 -0.74 -30.86 23.25
CA GLY A 311 -0.91 -31.41 24.61
C GLY A 311 -2.37 -31.69 24.97
N GLY A 312 -3.27 -30.72 24.74
CA GLY A 312 -4.69 -30.85 25.07
C GLY A 312 -5.39 -31.99 24.31
N LEU A 313 -5.11 -32.12 23.02
CA LEU A 313 -5.68 -33.18 22.17
C LEU A 313 -5.17 -34.58 22.57
N SER A 314 -3.89 -34.70 22.94
CA SER A 314 -3.28 -35.96 23.39
C SER A 314 -3.90 -36.48 24.69
N LEU A 315 -4.25 -35.58 25.62
CA LEU A 315 -4.90 -35.92 26.89
C LEU A 315 -6.32 -36.48 26.69
N LEU A 316 -7.09 -35.88 25.77
CA LEU A 316 -8.45 -36.32 25.43
C LEU A 316 -8.47 -37.75 24.88
N MET A 317 -7.50 -38.08 24.02
CA MET A 317 -7.33 -39.41 23.43
C MET A 317 -7.03 -40.50 24.48
N LEU A 318 -6.23 -40.20 25.50
CA LEU A 318 -5.85 -41.14 26.56
C LEU A 318 -7.05 -41.55 27.45
N LEU A 319 -7.93 -40.60 27.79
CA LEU A 319 -9.11 -40.85 28.63
C LEU A 319 -10.09 -41.84 27.99
N ILE A 320 -10.28 -41.76 26.67
CA ILE A 320 -11.19 -42.62 25.91
C ILE A 320 -10.70 -44.09 25.93
N VAL A 321 -9.39 -44.31 25.83
CA VAL A 321 -8.80 -45.67 25.84
C VAL A 321 -8.94 -46.34 27.20
N ALA A 322 -8.69 -45.60 28.29
CA ALA A 322 -8.77 -46.14 29.65
C ALA A 322 -10.18 -46.66 30.02
N LEU A 323 -11.22 -45.91 29.64
CA LEU A 323 -12.62 -46.26 29.89
C LEU A 323 -13.05 -47.57 29.16
N CYS A 324 -12.48 -47.81 27.98
CA CYS A 324 -12.78 -48.98 27.15
C CYS A 324 -12.17 -50.28 27.72
N PHE A 325 -11.01 -50.21 28.36
CA PHE A 325 -10.32 -51.41 28.88
C PHE A 325 -10.96 -51.97 30.17
N HIS A 326 -11.43 -51.10 31.06
CA HIS A 326 -11.99 -51.50 32.36
C HIS A 326 -13.24 -52.37 32.21
N THR A 327 -14.21 -51.92 31.40
CA THR A 327 -15.51 -52.57 31.19
C THR A 327 -15.42 -53.97 30.59
N LEU A 328 -14.40 -54.24 29.78
CA LEU A 328 -14.26 -55.49 29.02
C LEU A 328 -13.74 -56.67 29.86
N SER A 329 -13.07 -56.40 30.98
CA SER A 329 -12.28 -57.41 31.72
C SER A 329 -13.03 -58.10 32.87
N ALA A 330 -14.15 -57.53 33.33
CA ALA A 330 -14.98 -58.10 34.40
C ALA A 330 -15.83 -59.30 33.94
N LEU A 331 -16.43 -59.21 32.75
CA LEU A 331 -17.51 -60.08 32.30
C LEU A 331 -17.11 -61.55 32.05
N THR A 332 -15.84 -61.83 31.77
CA THR A 332 -15.39 -63.13 31.23
C THR A 332 -14.97 -64.18 32.26
N ARG A 333 -14.87 -63.83 33.55
CA ARG A 333 -14.25 -64.70 34.57
C ARG A 333 -15.22 -65.69 35.22
N ASN A 334 -16.48 -65.27 35.42
CA ASN A 334 -17.45 -65.97 36.25
C ASN A 334 -18.13 -67.17 35.53
N VAL A 335 -18.32 -67.07 34.21
CA VAL A 335 -19.05 -68.07 33.39
C VAL A 335 -18.39 -69.46 33.36
N ARG A 336 -17.11 -69.61 33.72
CA ARG A 336 -16.40 -70.92 33.61
C ARG A 336 -16.66 -71.89 34.76
N ARG A 337 -16.82 -71.44 36.00
CA ARG A 337 -17.02 -72.34 37.18
C ARG A 337 -18.38 -73.04 37.16
N ALA A 338 -19.35 -72.44 36.48
CA ALA A 338 -20.69 -72.95 36.25
C ALA A 338 -20.75 -74.37 35.63
N ALA A 339 -19.78 -74.74 34.79
CA ALA A 339 -19.86 -75.94 33.96
C ALA A 339 -19.61 -77.27 34.72
N ASP A 340 -18.72 -77.28 35.71
CA ASP A 340 -18.17 -78.52 36.32
C ASP A 340 -19.11 -79.24 37.31
N VAL A 341 -20.23 -78.60 37.69
CA VAL A 341 -21.24 -79.24 38.56
C VAL A 341 -22.36 -79.90 37.75
N ALA A 342 -22.68 -79.36 36.56
CA ALA A 342 -23.68 -79.92 35.65
C ALA A 342 -23.41 -81.39 35.29
N ALA A 343 -22.14 -81.74 35.07
CA ALA A 343 -21.71 -83.06 34.61
C ALA A 343 -22.00 -84.22 35.59
N ARG A 344 -22.26 -83.93 36.87
CA ARG A 344 -22.44 -84.98 37.92
C ARG A 344 -23.88 -85.41 38.14
N ILE A 345 -24.86 -84.51 37.95
CA ILE A 345 -26.28 -84.81 38.17
C ILE A 345 -26.84 -85.74 37.06
N ALA A 346 -26.25 -85.68 35.86
CA ALA A 346 -26.66 -86.43 34.67
C ALA A 346 -26.52 -87.97 34.78
N GLN A 347 -26.06 -88.52 35.91
CA GLN A 347 -25.91 -89.97 36.15
C GLN A 347 -26.96 -90.56 37.10
N GLY A 348 -28.01 -89.80 37.47
CA GLY A 348 -29.17 -90.31 38.22
C GLY A 348 -28.91 -90.61 39.70
N ARG A 349 -27.73 -90.27 40.23
CA ARG A 349 -27.40 -90.31 41.67
C ARG A 349 -27.71 -88.95 42.31
N LEU A 350 -28.36 -88.98 43.46
CA LEU A 350 -29.15 -87.87 44.00
C LEU A 350 -29.00 -87.75 45.52
N ASP A 351 -27.80 -88.03 46.00
CA ASP A 351 -27.50 -88.32 47.40
C ASP A 351 -26.25 -87.59 47.96
N THR A 352 -25.57 -86.72 47.17
CA THR A 352 -24.31 -86.04 47.57
C THR A 352 -24.35 -84.50 47.47
N ALA A 353 -24.04 -83.81 48.58
CA ALA A 353 -24.17 -82.35 48.72
C ALA A 353 -23.12 -81.48 48.00
N ILE A 354 -23.45 -80.19 47.82
CA ILE A 354 -22.72 -79.15 47.07
C ILE A 354 -22.51 -77.91 47.99
N ALA A 355 -21.59 -76.99 47.64
CA ALA A 355 -21.28 -75.78 48.42
C ALA A 355 -21.01 -74.55 47.54
N VAL A 356 -21.31 -73.35 48.06
CA VAL A 356 -21.39 -72.07 47.30
C VAL A 356 -20.60 -70.96 48.00
N SER A 357 -19.90 -70.09 47.25
CA SER A 357 -19.05 -69.02 47.82
C SER A 357 -18.97 -67.70 47.04
N SER A 358 -19.87 -67.44 46.08
CA SER A 358 -20.07 -66.10 45.49
C SER A 358 -21.52 -65.64 45.59
N ARG A 359 -21.76 -64.33 45.45
CA ARG A 359 -23.09 -63.70 45.43
C ARG A 359 -23.46 -63.09 44.07
N ASP A 360 -22.67 -63.38 43.04
CA ASP A 360 -22.96 -63.06 41.64
C ASP A 360 -23.70 -64.22 40.94
N GLU A 361 -24.06 -64.03 39.67
CA GLU A 361 -24.82 -64.97 38.84
C GLU A 361 -24.13 -66.34 38.69
N SER A 362 -22.81 -66.43 38.89
CA SER A 362 -22.07 -67.70 38.87
C SER A 362 -22.05 -68.42 40.22
N GLY A 363 -22.16 -67.69 41.33
CA GLY A 363 -22.46 -68.27 42.65
C GLY A 363 -23.87 -68.86 42.66
N GLN A 364 -24.84 -68.13 42.09
CA GLN A 364 -26.25 -68.52 42.03
C GLN A 364 -26.48 -69.84 41.29
N LEU A 365 -25.71 -70.14 40.23
CA LEU A 365 -25.83 -71.41 39.52
C LEU A 365 -25.36 -72.63 40.33
N LEU A 366 -24.39 -72.45 41.23
CA LEU A 366 -23.88 -73.53 42.08
C LEU A 366 -24.89 -73.92 43.17
N ASP A 367 -25.68 -72.96 43.67
CA ASP A 367 -26.78 -73.20 44.60
C ASP A 367 -27.92 -73.99 43.94
N ASN A 368 -28.35 -73.55 42.74
CA ASN A 368 -29.40 -74.20 41.95
C ASN A 368 -29.13 -75.70 41.69
N MET A 369 -27.86 -76.11 41.64
CA MET A 369 -27.48 -77.51 41.44
C MET A 369 -27.53 -78.35 42.74
N GLN A 370 -27.39 -77.73 43.91
CA GLN A 370 -27.73 -78.37 45.19
C GLN A 370 -29.23 -78.58 45.31
N GLN A 371 -30.03 -77.59 44.89
CA GLN A 371 -31.48 -77.71 44.85
C GLN A 371 -31.93 -78.83 43.91
N MET A 372 -31.29 -78.99 42.74
CA MET A 372 -31.67 -79.98 41.70
C MET A 372 -31.80 -81.44 42.20
N GLN A 373 -31.18 -81.75 43.34
CA GLN A 373 -31.20 -83.06 43.99
C GLN A 373 -32.46 -83.33 44.83
N LEU A 374 -32.92 -82.34 45.60
CA LEU A 374 -33.89 -82.51 46.71
C LEU A 374 -35.36 -82.62 46.26
N GLN A 375 -35.54 -82.78 44.96
CA GLN A 375 -36.76 -82.47 44.21
C GLN A 375 -37.48 -83.77 43.83
N LEU A 376 -36.71 -84.73 43.30
CA LEU A 376 -37.18 -85.90 42.56
C LEU A 376 -38.15 -86.80 43.35
N GLN A 377 -38.06 -86.83 44.68
CA GLN A 377 -38.98 -87.63 45.50
C GLN A 377 -40.39 -87.04 45.56
N ARG A 378 -40.51 -85.71 45.53
CA ARG A 378 -41.74 -85.00 45.93
C ARG A 378 -42.82 -85.00 44.81
N VAL A 379 -42.40 -85.34 43.58
CA VAL A 379 -42.99 -84.80 42.35
C VAL A 379 -44.32 -85.40 41.91
N LEU A 380 -44.56 -86.66 42.25
CA LEU A 380 -45.80 -87.39 41.92
C LEU A 380 -47.08 -86.69 42.45
N THR A 381 -46.95 -85.77 43.41
CA THR A 381 -48.08 -85.26 44.20
C THR A 381 -48.91 -84.18 43.49
N ALA A 382 -48.29 -83.26 42.74
CA ALA A 382 -49.00 -82.11 42.14
C ALA A 382 -49.57 -82.42 40.75
N GLN A 383 -49.25 -83.60 40.20
CA GLN A 383 -49.79 -84.08 38.91
C GLN A 383 -51.33 -84.08 38.88
N VAL A 384 -51.97 -84.19 40.05
CA VAL A 384 -53.43 -84.16 40.24
C VAL A 384 -54.00 -82.73 40.35
N GLU A 385 -53.26 -81.78 40.93
CA GLU A 385 -53.79 -80.43 41.23
C GLU A 385 -53.96 -79.56 39.96
N MET A 386 -53.05 -79.70 38.99
CA MET A 386 -53.02 -78.84 37.79
C MET A 386 -54.25 -78.95 36.90
N ALA A 387 -54.82 -80.15 36.75
CA ALA A 387 -55.95 -80.37 35.86
C ALA A 387 -57.15 -79.49 36.23
N GLN A 388 -57.43 -79.33 37.53
CA GLN A 388 -58.57 -78.56 38.02
C GLN A 388 -58.42 -77.04 37.83
N ARG A 389 -57.19 -76.50 37.84
CA ARG A 389 -56.97 -75.06 37.70
C ARG A 389 -57.04 -74.58 36.24
N HIS A 390 -56.85 -75.47 35.26
CA HIS A 390 -56.85 -75.12 33.84
C HIS A 390 -58.24 -74.79 33.31
N ASP A 391 -59.25 -75.58 33.65
CA ASP A 391 -60.65 -75.36 33.25
C ASP A 391 -61.22 -74.04 33.79
N ALA A 392 -60.68 -73.54 34.91
CA ALA A 392 -61.01 -72.23 35.48
C ALA A 392 -60.28 -71.05 34.79
N GLY A 393 -59.59 -71.28 33.66
CA GLY A 393 -58.86 -70.27 32.90
C GLY A 393 -57.42 -70.01 33.38
N GLN A 394 -56.95 -70.63 34.46
CA GLN A 394 -55.56 -70.51 34.93
C GLN A 394 -54.62 -71.48 34.16
N VAL A 395 -54.69 -71.49 32.83
CA VAL A 395 -53.90 -72.38 31.95
C VAL A 395 -52.37 -72.21 32.07
N SER A 396 -51.89 -71.11 32.64
CA SER A 396 -50.47 -70.93 32.97
C SER A 396 -50.04 -71.65 34.27
N TYR A 397 -50.98 -72.05 35.15
CA TYR A 397 -50.65 -72.85 36.33
C TYR A 397 -49.99 -74.16 35.91
N ARG A 398 -49.02 -74.64 36.68
CA ARG A 398 -48.33 -75.92 36.44
C ARG A 398 -48.34 -76.73 37.72
N MET A 399 -48.27 -78.04 37.56
CA MET A 399 -47.86 -78.92 38.66
C MET A 399 -46.53 -78.37 39.17
N ASP A 400 -46.41 -78.10 40.47
CA ASP A 400 -45.33 -77.26 40.98
C ASP A 400 -43.96 -77.97 40.93
N GLU A 401 -43.34 -77.91 39.76
CA GLU A 401 -41.98 -78.39 39.48
C GLU A 401 -40.90 -77.61 40.27
N SER A 402 -41.27 -76.55 41.02
CA SER A 402 -40.40 -75.81 41.95
C SER A 402 -40.61 -76.17 43.42
N ALA A 403 -41.72 -76.82 43.79
CA ALA A 403 -41.72 -77.70 44.93
C ALA A 403 -40.90 -78.96 44.60
N PHE A 404 -40.87 -79.38 43.33
CA PHE A 404 -40.69 -80.76 42.90
C PHE A 404 -39.60 -80.97 41.81
N PRO A 405 -38.34 -80.74 42.15
CA PRO A 405 -36.94 -80.81 40.81
C PRO A 405 -36.66 -82.10 39.98
N GLY A 406 -35.65 -81.99 39.09
CA GLY A 406 -34.93 -83.12 38.48
C GLY A 406 -35.72 -83.97 37.47
N ASP A 407 -35.53 -85.29 37.49
CA ASP A 407 -36.08 -86.24 36.51
C ASP A 407 -37.42 -86.90 36.86
N TYR A 408 -37.91 -86.71 38.09
CA TYR A 408 -39.33 -86.87 38.37
C TYR A 408 -40.00 -85.52 38.19
N GLY A 409 -39.24 -84.43 38.41
CA GLY A 409 -39.46 -83.13 37.78
C GLY A 409 -39.76 -83.32 36.30
N ARG A 410 -38.96 -84.11 35.56
CA ARG A 410 -39.21 -84.51 34.16
C ARG A 410 -40.54 -85.27 33.96
N MET A 411 -41.00 -86.10 34.89
CA MET A 411 -42.28 -86.79 34.75
C MET A 411 -43.49 -85.86 34.97
N VAL A 412 -43.40 -84.94 35.94
CA VAL A 412 -44.30 -83.77 35.98
C VAL A 412 -44.12 -82.92 34.73
N ARG A 413 -42.90 -82.75 34.22
CA ARG A 413 -42.56 -82.03 32.99
C ARG A 413 -43.19 -82.69 31.78
N ASP A 414 -43.39 -83.99 31.76
CA ASP A 414 -44.02 -84.72 30.66
C ASP A 414 -45.54 -84.50 30.65
N SER A 415 -46.21 -84.45 31.81
CA SER A 415 -47.63 -84.04 31.88
C SER A 415 -47.80 -82.52 31.71
N ASN A 416 -46.94 -81.72 32.34
CA ASN A 416 -46.75 -80.29 32.09
C ASN A 416 -46.40 -80.04 30.61
N ALA A 417 -45.83 -80.99 29.85
CA ALA A 417 -45.48 -80.89 28.43
C ALA A 417 -46.48 -81.57 27.51
N LEU A 418 -47.45 -82.34 28.00
CA LEU A 418 -48.69 -82.59 27.25
C LEU A 418 -49.56 -81.33 27.30
N ALA A 419 -49.77 -80.79 28.51
CA ALA A 419 -50.42 -79.51 28.71
C ALA A 419 -49.66 -78.37 28.03
N ALA A 420 -48.33 -78.32 28.12
CA ALA A 420 -47.49 -77.38 27.38
C ALA A 420 -47.13 -77.84 25.96
N ALA A 421 -47.59 -78.97 25.42
CA ALA A 421 -47.63 -79.15 23.96
C ALA A 421 -48.82 -78.37 23.39
N GLN A 422 -49.93 -78.32 24.13
CA GLN A 422 -51.05 -77.45 23.81
C GLN A 422 -50.72 -75.98 24.10
N ILE A 423 -50.16 -75.71 25.28
CA ILE A 423 -49.93 -74.34 25.78
C ILE A 423 -48.58 -73.77 25.34
N ALA A 424 -47.55 -74.54 24.97
CA ALA A 424 -46.42 -73.99 24.22
C ALA A 424 -46.81 -73.69 22.78
N VAL A 425 -47.78 -74.38 22.16
CA VAL A 425 -48.35 -73.86 20.89
C VAL A 425 -48.96 -72.48 21.13
N THR A 426 -49.78 -72.28 22.17
CA THR A 426 -50.37 -70.96 22.49
C THR A 426 -49.33 -69.91 22.94
N LEU A 427 -48.33 -70.28 23.73
CA LEU A 427 -47.28 -69.37 24.20
C LEU A 427 -46.22 -69.10 23.13
N ARG A 428 -45.98 -70.01 22.20
CA ARG A 428 -45.15 -69.78 21.00
C ARG A 428 -45.90 -68.89 20.01
N LEU A 429 -47.22 -69.08 19.86
CA LEU A 429 -48.11 -68.17 19.13
C LEU A 429 -48.03 -66.74 19.72
N ALA A 430 -48.09 -66.61 21.05
CA ALA A 430 -47.91 -65.33 21.75
C ALA A 430 -46.48 -64.78 21.62
N GLN A 431 -45.43 -65.59 21.83
CA GLN A 431 -44.03 -65.15 21.75
C GLN A 431 -43.61 -64.71 20.35
N ILE A 432 -44.10 -65.39 19.31
CA ILE A 432 -43.89 -64.99 17.92
C ILE A 432 -44.68 -63.71 17.62
N MET A 433 -45.88 -63.54 18.16
CA MET A 433 -46.63 -62.28 18.04
C MET A 433 -45.98 -61.11 18.81
N ASP A 434 -45.42 -61.33 20.01
CA ASP A 434 -44.63 -60.32 20.73
C ASP A 434 -43.43 -59.87 19.89
N ARG A 435 -42.71 -60.84 19.30
CA ARG A 435 -41.60 -60.55 18.37
C ARG A 435 -42.07 -59.78 17.14
N TYR A 436 -43.17 -60.19 16.52
CA TYR A 436 -43.75 -59.48 15.38
C TYR A 436 -44.20 -58.06 15.75
N ALA A 437 -44.73 -57.86 16.97
CA ALA A 437 -45.16 -56.56 17.48
C ALA A 437 -43.98 -55.60 17.76
N ILE A 438 -42.81 -56.12 18.16
CA ILE A 438 -41.55 -55.34 18.23
C ILE A 438 -40.77 -55.31 16.88
N GLY A 439 -41.33 -55.89 15.82
CA GLY A 439 -40.76 -55.88 14.46
C GLY A 439 -39.76 -56.98 14.12
N ASP A 440 -39.45 -57.91 15.02
CA ASP A 440 -38.63 -59.09 14.73
C ASP A 440 -39.45 -60.16 13.97
N LEU A 441 -39.46 -60.03 12.64
CA LEU A 441 -40.08 -60.98 11.72
C LEU A 441 -39.11 -62.10 11.29
N SER A 442 -38.04 -62.38 12.04
CA SER A 442 -37.05 -63.41 11.63
C SER A 442 -37.61 -64.83 11.73
N GLU A 443 -38.15 -65.21 12.90
CA GLU A 443 -38.64 -66.57 13.16
C GLU A 443 -39.94 -66.89 12.40
N ASP A 444 -40.06 -68.10 11.86
CA ASP A 444 -41.29 -68.64 11.29
C ASP A 444 -42.05 -69.47 12.33
N MET A 445 -43.38 -69.54 12.20
CA MET A 445 -44.19 -70.47 12.99
C MET A 445 -44.02 -71.90 12.46
N GLU A 446 -43.81 -72.85 13.36
CA GLU A 446 -43.60 -74.26 13.01
C GLU A 446 -44.83 -74.87 12.33
N ARG A 447 -44.61 -75.83 11.43
CA ARG A 447 -45.67 -76.51 10.66
C ARG A 447 -46.40 -77.52 11.51
N LEU A 448 -47.43 -77.08 12.23
CA LEU A 448 -48.22 -77.93 13.12
C LEU A 448 -49.11 -78.90 12.32
N PRO A 449 -49.16 -80.20 12.68
CA PRO A 449 -49.99 -81.19 11.99
C PRO A 449 -51.45 -81.16 12.44
N GLY A 450 -52.33 -81.71 11.58
CA GLY A 450 -53.77 -81.81 11.86
C GLY A 450 -54.47 -80.46 11.93
N GLU A 451 -55.52 -80.36 12.76
CA GLU A 451 -56.34 -79.15 12.93
C GLU A 451 -55.52 -77.91 13.35
N LYS A 452 -54.39 -78.11 14.03
CA LYS A 452 -53.48 -77.03 14.45
C LYS A 452 -52.82 -76.29 13.27
N ALA A 453 -52.81 -76.85 12.06
CA ALA A 453 -52.23 -76.23 10.88
C ALA A 453 -52.83 -74.85 10.55
N ALA A 454 -54.10 -74.62 10.90
CA ALA A 454 -54.77 -73.33 10.71
C ALA A 454 -54.11 -72.18 11.49
N LEU A 455 -53.53 -72.45 12.67
CA LEU A 455 -52.80 -71.46 13.46
C LEU A 455 -51.49 -71.05 12.76
N THR A 456 -50.75 -72.01 12.20
CA THR A 456 -49.54 -71.72 11.41
C THR A 456 -49.88 -70.90 10.16
N ALA A 457 -50.92 -71.29 9.41
CA ALA A 457 -51.34 -70.56 8.20
C ALA A 457 -51.82 -69.12 8.50
N THR A 458 -52.45 -68.90 9.66
CA THR A 458 -52.82 -67.56 10.13
C THR A 458 -51.57 -66.73 10.46
N MET A 459 -50.58 -67.33 11.14
CA MET A 459 -49.31 -66.66 11.45
C MET A 459 -48.45 -66.37 10.22
N ASP A 460 -48.44 -67.25 9.21
CA ASP A 460 -47.83 -66.96 7.91
C ASP A 460 -48.43 -65.71 7.29
N THR A 461 -49.76 -65.58 7.32
CA THR A 461 -50.49 -64.46 6.73
C THR A 461 -50.17 -63.14 7.45
N VAL A 462 -50.13 -63.15 8.79
CA VAL A 462 -49.69 -61.99 9.59
C VAL A 462 -48.23 -61.64 9.29
N LYS A 463 -47.32 -62.62 9.29
CA LYS A 463 -45.90 -62.43 8.96
C LYS A 463 -45.72 -61.84 7.57
N GLN A 464 -46.41 -62.36 6.57
CA GLN A 464 -46.32 -61.91 5.18
C GLN A 464 -46.78 -60.46 5.02
N ASN A 465 -47.89 -60.07 5.67
CA ASN A 465 -48.40 -58.71 5.64
C ASN A 465 -47.44 -57.72 6.33
N LEU A 466 -46.96 -58.03 7.54
CA LEU A 466 -45.98 -57.21 8.25
C LEU A 466 -44.64 -57.13 7.50
N THR A 467 -44.18 -58.23 6.89
CA THR A 467 -42.94 -58.25 6.09
C THR A 467 -43.09 -57.46 4.80
N ALA A 468 -44.26 -57.48 4.16
CA ALA A 468 -44.56 -56.65 3.00
C ALA A 468 -44.56 -55.16 3.38
N MET A 469 -45.18 -54.80 4.51
CA MET A 469 -45.22 -53.41 4.98
C MET A 469 -43.84 -52.89 5.39
N ASN A 470 -43.07 -53.64 6.19
CA ASN A 470 -41.72 -53.26 6.57
C ASN A 470 -40.79 -53.12 5.35
N ARG A 471 -40.96 -53.95 4.31
CA ARG A 471 -40.24 -53.78 3.04
C ARG A 471 -40.68 -52.51 2.30
N GLN A 472 -41.97 -52.19 2.31
CA GLN A 472 -42.51 -51.01 1.61
C GLN A 472 -42.05 -49.70 2.28
N ILE A 473 -42.09 -49.63 3.61
CA ILE A 473 -41.55 -48.53 4.41
C ILE A 473 -40.04 -48.43 4.19
N GLY A 474 -39.31 -49.54 4.30
CA GLY A 474 -37.85 -49.57 4.12
C GLY A 474 -37.40 -49.10 2.72
N GLN A 475 -38.15 -49.42 1.66
CA GLN A 475 -37.89 -48.93 0.31
C GLN A 475 -38.04 -47.40 0.22
N LEU A 476 -39.16 -46.85 0.70
CA LEU A 476 -39.40 -45.39 0.67
C LEU A 476 -38.40 -44.63 1.56
N ALA A 477 -38.10 -45.14 2.75
CA ALA A 477 -37.12 -44.56 3.65
C ALA A 477 -35.69 -44.59 3.05
N THR A 478 -35.33 -45.66 2.34
CA THR A 478 -34.03 -45.75 1.65
C THR A 478 -33.95 -44.78 0.47
N ALA A 479 -35.03 -44.62 -0.30
CA ALA A 479 -35.10 -43.64 -1.39
C ALA A 479 -34.97 -42.20 -0.86
N ALA A 480 -35.76 -41.83 0.15
CA ALA A 480 -35.67 -40.53 0.81
C ALA A 480 -34.27 -40.25 1.42
N ALA A 481 -33.64 -41.25 2.05
CA ALA A 481 -32.29 -41.14 2.59
C ALA A 481 -31.20 -41.01 1.51
N ALA A 482 -31.48 -41.45 0.28
CA ALA A 482 -30.64 -41.23 -0.90
C ALA A 482 -30.99 -39.93 -1.66
N GLY A 483 -31.99 -39.16 -1.20
CA GLY A 483 -32.47 -37.94 -1.85
C GLY A 483 -33.49 -38.17 -2.99
N ASP A 484 -33.84 -39.42 -3.29
CA ASP A 484 -34.86 -39.74 -4.29
C ASP A 484 -36.26 -39.70 -3.67
N PHE A 485 -36.86 -38.50 -3.69
CA PHE A 485 -38.23 -38.29 -3.27
C PHE A 485 -39.26 -38.62 -4.35
N SER A 486 -38.88 -39.12 -5.53
CA SER A 486 -39.82 -39.44 -6.63
C SER A 486 -40.53 -40.79 -6.45
N VAL A 487 -39.94 -41.70 -5.68
CA VAL A 487 -40.47 -43.06 -5.46
C VAL A 487 -41.82 -43.04 -4.73
N ARG A 488 -42.74 -43.92 -5.16
CA ARG A 488 -44.05 -44.16 -4.52
C ARG A 488 -44.20 -45.64 -4.18
N GLY A 489 -44.84 -45.93 -3.06
CA GLY A 489 -45.17 -47.29 -2.61
C GLY A 489 -46.52 -47.76 -3.13
N ASP A 490 -46.65 -49.07 -3.35
CA ASP A 490 -47.88 -49.70 -3.82
C ASP A 490 -48.91 -49.80 -2.68
N ALA A 491 -49.76 -48.78 -2.57
CA ALA A 491 -50.85 -48.73 -1.60
C ALA A 491 -52.01 -49.67 -1.95
N GLN A 492 -52.19 -50.08 -3.22
CA GLN A 492 -53.31 -50.94 -3.64
C GLN A 492 -53.15 -52.38 -3.15
N ARG A 493 -51.90 -52.81 -2.92
CA ARG A 493 -51.56 -54.10 -2.32
C ARG A 493 -52.00 -54.27 -0.87
N PHE A 494 -52.28 -53.17 -0.15
CA PHE A 494 -52.64 -53.19 1.26
C PHE A 494 -54.12 -52.86 1.47
N GLN A 495 -54.63 -53.18 2.66
CA GLN A 495 -56.02 -52.90 3.07
C GLN A 495 -56.01 -52.19 4.42
N TYR A 496 -57.10 -51.46 4.71
CA TYR A 496 -57.31 -50.72 5.96
C TYR A 496 -56.08 -49.86 6.35
N ASP A 497 -55.64 -49.88 7.61
CA ASP A 497 -54.64 -48.95 8.14
C ASP A 497 -53.26 -49.05 7.46
N PHE A 498 -52.84 -50.25 7.01
CA PHE A 498 -51.59 -50.40 6.26
C PHE A 498 -51.64 -49.63 4.94
N ARG A 499 -52.78 -49.61 4.25
CA ARG A 499 -52.96 -48.79 3.05
C ARG A 499 -52.89 -47.31 3.38
N ALA A 500 -53.64 -46.86 4.40
CA ALA A 500 -53.63 -45.45 4.82
C ALA A 500 -52.20 -44.97 5.19
N MET A 501 -51.37 -45.85 5.75
CA MET A 501 -49.97 -45.57 6.05
C MET A 501 -49.10 -45.45 4.78
N VAL A 502 -49.27 -46.33 3.77
CA VAL A 502 -48.55 -46.17 2.49
C VAL A 502 -49.01 -44.92 1.73
N ASP A 503 -50.31 -44.63 1.70
CA ASP A 503 -50.87 -43.42 1.08
C ASP A 503 -50.35 -42.15 1.78
N SER A 504 -50.22 -42.15 3.11
CA SER A 504 -49.62 -41.05 3.89
C SER A 504 -48.13 -40.85 3.60
N LEU A 505 -47.36 -41.94 3.51
CA LEU A 505 -45.94 -41.87 3.13
C LEU A 505 -45.76 -41.37 1.69
N ASN A 506 -46.63 -41.78 0.76
CA ASN A 506 -46.65 -41.27 -0.61
C ASN A 506 -46.92 -39.76 -0.66
N GLN A 507 -47.84 -39.25 0.17
CA GLN A 507 -48.12 -37.82 0.27
C GLN A 507 -46.94 -37.03 0.83
N LEU A 508 -46.25 -37.55 1.86
CA LEU A 508 -45.02 -36.93 2.39
C LEU A 508 -43.90 -36.89 1.33
N MET A 509 -43.68 -38.00 0.63
CA MET A 509 -42.69 -38.07 -0.45
C MET A 509 -43.01 -37.06 -1.56
N ALA A 510 -44.25 -37.03 -2.06
CA ALA A 510 -44.67 -36.08 -3.10
C ALA A 510 -44.57 -34.60 -2.68
N THR A 511 -44.82 -34.30 -1.40
CA THR A 511 -44.68 -32.94 -0.85
C THR A 511 -43.22 -32.51 -0.80
N ALA A 512 -42.32 -33.38 -0.35
CA ALA A 512 -40.89 -33.11 -0.33
C ALA A 512 -40.31 -32.94 -1.75
N ASP A 513 -40.69 -33.84 -2.66
CA ASP A 513 -40.30 -33.89 -4.06
C ASP A 513 -40.59 -32.58 -4.79
N GLY A 514 -41.86 -32.15 -4.83
CA GLY A 514 -42.26 -30.91 -5.52
C GLY A 514 -41.63 -29.65 -4.91
N ASN A 515 -41.41 -29.60 -3.60
CA ASN A 515 -40.79 -28.46 -2.94
C ASN A 515 -39.28 -28.36 -3.23
N LEU A 516 -38.57 -29.48 -3.21
CA LEU A 516 -37.14 -29.55 -3.51
C LEU A 516 -36.86 -29.33 -5.01
N GLN A 517 -37.72 -29.84 -5.90
CA GLN A 517 -37.67 -29.51 -7.34
C GLN A 517 -37.85 -28.01 -7.57
N SER A 518 -38.80 -27.38 -6.87
CA SER A 518 -39.07 -25.93 -6.98
C SER A 518 -37.87 -25.08 -6.54
N LEU A 519 -37.18 -25.45 -5.44
CA LEU A 519 -35.94 -24.80 -5.04
C LEU A 519 -34.80 -25.05 -6.04
N SER A 520 -34.67 -26.29 -6.53
CA SER A 520 -33.62 -26.65 -7.50
C SER A 520 -33.76 -25.83 -8.79
N ALA A 521 -34.99 -25.65 -9.30
CA ALA A 521 -35.26 -24.81 -10.47
C ALA A 521 -34.90 -23.34 -10.24
N LEU A 522 -35.18 -22.77 -9.07
CA LEU A 522 -34.78 -21.39 -8.73
C LEU A 522 -33.25 -21.26 -8.64
N LEU A 523 -32.56 -22.20 -7.99
CA LEU A 523 -31.10 -22.16 -7.90
C LEU A 523 -30.42 -22.36 -9.26
N GLN A 524 -30.99 -23.18 -10.14
CA GLN A 524 -30.55 -23.32 -11.54
C GLN A 524 -30.76 -22.03 -12.34
N ALA A 525 -31.90 -21.35 -12.15
CA ALA A 525 -32.17 -20.06 -12.79
C ALA A 525 -31.16 -18.99 -12.35
N ILE A 526 -30.92 -18.84 -11.04
CA ILE A 526 -29.93 -17.91 -10.48
C ILE A 526 -28.51 -18.24 -11.01
N ALA A 527 -28.13 -19.52 -11.06
CA ALA A 527 -26.84 -19.96 -11.61
C ALA A 527 -26.70 -19.72 -13.13
N ALA A 528 -27.80 -19.66 -13.86
CA ALA A 528 -27.87 -19.27 -15.27
C ALA A 528 -28.00 -17.74 -15.48
N GLY A 529 -27.83 -16.94 -14.42
CA GLY A 529 -27.94 -15.48 -14.45
C GLY A 529 -29.37 -14.94 -14.40
N ASP A 530 -30.39 -15.79 -14.30
CA ASP A 530 -31.79 -15.36 -14.26
C ASP A 530 -32.23 -15.03 -12.83
N LEU A 531 -32.09 -13.75 -12.47
CA LEU A 531 -32.51 -13.18 -11.19
C LEU A 531 -33.97 -12.69 -11.21
N THR A 532 -34.73 -12.99 -12.26
CA THR A 532 -36.19 -12.74 -12.32
C THR A 532 -36.99 -13.92 -11.76
N ALA A 533 -36.44 -15.14 -11.80
CA ALA A 533 -37.08 -16.34 -11.30
C ALA A 533 -37.41 -16.23 -9.79
N ARG A 534 -38.58 -16.76 -9.40
CA ARG A 534 -39.04 -16.86 -8.01
C ARG A 534 -39.77 -18.18 -7.79
N MET A 535 -39.66 -18.75 -6.60
CA MET A 535 -40.52 -19.87 -6.17
C MET A 535 -41.92 -19.33 -5.86
N HIS A 536 -42.92 -19.85 -6.59
CA HIS A 536 -44.33 -19.48 -6.47
C HIS A 536 -45.15 -20.66 -5.95
N GLY A 537 -46.17 -20.39 -5.12
CA GLY A 537 -47.10 -21.40 -4.60
C GLY A 537 -47.29 -21.37 -3.07
N GLU A 538 -48.16 -22.25 -2.59
CA GLU A 538 -48.46 -22.45 -1.17
C GLU A 538 -47.52 -23.49 -0.55
N PHE A 539 -46.47 -23.01 0.13
CA PHE A 539 -45.54 -23.83 0.89
C PHE A 539 -45.86 -23.72 2.39
N ASN A 540 -45.52 -24.74 3.18
CA ASN A 540 -45.86 -24.82 4.60
C ASN A 540 -44.63 -25.17 5.46
N GLY A 541 -44.58 -24.62 6.67
CA GLY A 541 -43.49 -24.86 7.62
C GLY A 541 -42.12 -24.46 7.07
N VAL A 542 -41.12 -25.33 7.21
CA VAL A 542 -39.73 -25.09 6.75
C VAL A 542 -39.67 -24.79 5.24
N PHE A 543 -40.55 -25.39 4.43
CA PHE A 543 -40.60 -25.12 2.99
C PHE A 543 -41.09 -23.70 2.66
N ALA A 544 -41.87 -23.06 3.55
CA ALA A 544 -42.27 -21.66 3.39
C ALA A 544 -41.09 -20.72 3.64
N SER A 545 -40.34 -20.92 4.74
CA SER A 545 -39.09 -20.18 4.98
C SER A 545 -38.13 -20.36 3.80
N MET A 546 -37.90 -21.60 3.36
CA MET A 546 -37.03 -21.92 2.23
C MET A 546 -37.43 -21.21 0.92
N ARG A 547 -38.73 -21.04 0.64
CA ARG A 547 -39.22 -20.18 -0.47
C ARG A 547 -38.84 -18.73 -0.24
N ASP A 548 -39.16 -18.19 0.94
CA ASP A 548 -39.03 -16.76 1.25
C ASP A 548 -37.56 -16.32 1.34
N ASP A 549 -36.71 -17.13 1.97
CA ASP A 549 -35.26 -16.96 2.07
C ASP A 549 -34.59 -17.00 0.67
N ALA A 550 -35.01 -17.93 -0.21
CA ALA A 550 -34.48 -18.04 -1.57
C ALA A 550 -34.98 -16.91 -2.49
N ASN A 551 -36.25 -16.51 -2.39
CA ASN A 551 -36.81 -15.37 -3.12
C ASN A 551 -36.15 -14.05 -2.69
N ALA A 552 -35.96 -13.84 -1.38
CA ALA A 552 -35.25 -12.68 -0.85
C ALA A 552 -33.78 -12.65 -1.29
N THR A 553 -33.11 -13.81 -1.36
CA THR A 553 -31.75 -13.92 -1.91
C THR A 553 -31.69 -13.50 -3.38
N ALA A 554 -32.63 -13.98 -4.21
CA ALA A 554 -32.74 -13.59 -5.62
C ALA A 554 -33.02 -12.07 -5.78
N GLU A 555 -33.88 -11.50 -4.93
CA GLU A 555 -34.19 -10.07 -4.91
C GLU A 555 -32.98 -9.20 -4.49
N GLN A 556 -32.25 -9.58 -3.45
CA GLN A 556 -31.04 -8.86 -3.02
C GLN A 556 -29.96 -8.91 -4.10
N LEU A 557 -29.75 -10.05 -4.75
CA LEU A 557 -28.83 -10.17 -5.88
C LEU A 557 -29.26 -9.29 -7.05
N ALA A 558 -30.54 -9.32 -7.46
CA ALA A 558 -31.06 -8.45 -8.52
C ALA A 558 -30.88 -6.95 -8.18
N GLY A 559 -31.12 -6.57 -6.92
CA GLY A 559 -30.92 -5.21 -6.43
C GLY A 559 -29.45 -4.78 -6.40
N ILE A 560 -28.50 -5.68 -6.11
CA ILE A 560 -27.06 -5.42 -6.20
C ILE A 560 -26.65 -5.23 -7.67
N VAL A 561 -27.02 -6.18 -8.53
CA VAL A 561 -26.74 -6.17 -9.98
C VAL A 561 -27.26 -4.90 -10.65
N GLY A 562 -28.51 -4.51 -10.37
CA GLY A 562 -29.09 -3.27 -10.89
C GLY A 562 -28.40 -1.98 -10.39
N ARG A 563 -27.88 -1.97 -9.16
CA ARG A 563 -27.06 -0.84 -8.67
C ARG A 563 -25.69 -0.78 -9.37
N ILE A 564 -25.05 -1.92 -9.63
CA ILE A 564 -23.77 -1.97 -10.35
C ILE A 564 -23.96 -1.51 -11.80
N HIS A 565 -25.01 -1.96 -12.49
CA HIS A 565 -25.38 -1.49 -13.84
C HIS A 565 -25.50 0.04 -13.89
N ASN A 566 -26.29 0.61 -12.99
CA ASN A 566 -26.53 2.06 -12.98
C ASN A 566 -25.27 2.85 -12.59
N ALA A 567 -24.41 2.30 -11.74
CA ALA A 567 -23.10 2.88 -11.43
C ALA A 567 -22.16 2.84 -12.66
N ALA A 568 -22.10 1.72 -13.39
CA ALA A 568 -21.28 1.59 -14.60
C ALA A 568 -21.71 2.58 -15.69
N VAL A 569 -23.01 2.70 -15.97
CA VAL A 569 -23.56 3.70 -16.92
C VAL A 569 -23.21 5.13 -16.48
N SER A 570 -23.25 5.43 -15.17
CA SER A 570 -22.89 6.74 -14.63
C SER A 570 -21.39 7.04 -14.76
N ILE A 571 -20.54 6.04 -14.53
CA ILE A 571 -19.08 6.15 -14.71
C ILE A 571 -18.75 6.35 -16.19
N ASN A 572 -19.39 5.62 -17.11
CA ASN A 572 -19.17 5.79 -18.55
C ASN A 572 -19.53 7.21 -19.00
N ALA A 573 -20.65 7.76 -18.54
CA ALA A 573 -21.04 9.14 -18.88
C ALA A 573 -20.02 10.16 -18.36
N ALA A 574 -19.58 10.03 -17.11
CA ALA A 574 -18.57 10.91 -16.51
C ALA A 574 -17.19 10.77 -17.19
N ALA A 575 -16.78 9.55 -17.57
CA ALA A 575 -15.54 9.30 -18.29
C ALA A 575 -15.53 9.97 -19.67
N SER A 576 -16.64 9.89 -20.41
CA SER A 576 -16.82 10.56 -21.71
C SER A 576 -16.83 12.09 -21.59
N GLU A 577 -17.43 12.65 -20.53
CA GLU A 577 -17.38 14.08 -20.22
C GLU A 577 -15.95 14.54 -19.87
N ILE A 578 -15.20 13.77 -19.08
CA ILE A 578 -13.79 14.03 -18.76
C ILE A 578 -12.92 13.95 -20.02
N ALA A 579 -13.10 12.95 -20.88
CA ALA A 579 -12.38 12.85 -22.15
C ALA A 579 -12.63 14.08 -23.05
N THR A 580 -13.89 14.50 -23.18
CA THR A 580 -14.27 15.71 -23.94
C THR A 580 -13.66 16.97 -23.34
N GLY A 581 -13.61 17.07 -22.00
CA GLY A 581 -12.96 18.18 -21.30
C GLY A 581 -11.44 18.22 -21.49
N ASN A 582 -10.77 17.06 -21.52
CA ASN A 582 -9.35 16.95 -21.78
C ASN A 582 -9.00 17.29 -23.24
N ASP A 583 -9.83 16.92 -24.21
CA ASP A 583 -9.67 17.31 -25.62
C ASP A 583 -9.84 18.83 -25.83
N ASP A 584 -10.54 19.55 -24.93
CA ASP A 584 -10.56 21.02 -24.90
C ASP A 584 -9.36 21.63 -24.19
N LEU A 585 -8.91 21.01 -23.09
CA LEU A 585 -7.71 21.44 -22.39
C LEU A 585 -6.46 21.26 -23.27
N SER A 586 -6.35 20.17 -24.03
CA SER A 586 -5.32 19.92 -25.04
C SER A 586 -5.20 21.09 -26.02
N ARG A 587 -6.29 21.41 -26.75
CA ARG A 587 -6.33 22.52 -27.72
C ARG A 587 -5.98 23.87 -27.09
N ARG A 588 -6.35 24.09 -25.83
CA ARG A 588 -6.00 25.31 -25.08
C ARG A 588 -4.54 25.35 -24.65
N THR A 589 -3.95 24.22 -24.27
CA THR A 589 -2.52 24.08 -23.97
C THR A 589 -1.66 24.26 -25.23
N GLU A 590 -2.07 23.71 -26.37
CA GLU A 590 -1.44 23.95 -27.68
C GLU A 590 -1.47 25.44 -28.05
N GLN A 591 -2.64 26.08 -27.94
CA GLN A 591 -2.77 27.52 -28.21
C GLN A 591 -1.95 28.38 -27.21
N GLN A 592 -1.83 27.95 -25.95
CA GLN A 592 -1.00 28.62 -24.96
C GLN A 592 0.50 28.48 -25.29
N ALA A 593 0.95 27.31 -25.74
CA ALA A 593 2.34 27.10 -26.18
C ALA A 593 2.70 28.03 -27.35
N ALA A 594 1.87 28.08 -28.40
CA ALA A 594 2.07 29.00 -29.53
C ALA A 594 2.07 30.49 -29.09
N SER A 595 1.25 30.86 -28.10
CA SER A 595 1.24 32.21 -27.52
C SER A 595 2.52 32.52 -26.72
N LEU A 596 3.11 31.51 -26.08
CA LEU A 596 4.38 31.63 -25.36
C LEU A 596 5.57 31.71 -26.33
N GLU A 597 5.56 30.98 -27.46
CA GLU A 597 6.56 31.13 -28.53
C GLU A 597 6.57 32.55 -29.12
N GLU A 598 5.39 33.10 -29.46
CA GLU A 598 5.27 34.49 -29.95
C GLU A 598 5.71 35.52 -28.90
N THR A 599 5.39 35.26 -27.61
CA THR A 599 5.85 36.10 -26.49
C THR A 599 7.37 36.02 -26.32
N ALA A 600 7.98 34.83 -26.41
CA ALA A 600 9.42 34.64 -26.29
C ALA A 600 10.19 35.33 -27.41
N ALA A 601 9.75 35.18 -28.67
CA ALA A 601 10.34 35.88 -29.81
C ALA A 601 10.23 37.42 -29.68
N SER A 602 9.06 37.91 -29.25
CA SER A 602 8.87 39.34 -28.96
C SER A 602 9.80 39.84 -27.85
N MET A 603 10.04 39.02 -26.83
CA MET A 603 10.95 39.32 -25.72
C MET A 603 12.42 39.34 -26.16
N GLU A 604 12.85 38.49 -27.10
CA GLU A 604 14.19 38.56 -27.69
C GLU A 604 14.40 39.85 -28.49
N GLU A 605 13.42 40.25 -29.32
CA GLU A 605 13.47 41.51 -30.08
C GLU A 605 13.50 42.74 -29.16
N LEU A 606 12.69 42.74 -28.10
CA LEU A 606 12.71 43.78 -27.06
C LEU A 606 14.04 43.82 -26.31
N THR A 607 14.61 42.67 -25.94
CA THR A 607 15.92 42.57 -25.29
C THR A 607 17.02 43.18 -26.18
N SER A 608 17.03 42.81 -27.46
CA SER A 608 17.96 43.35 -28.46
C SER A 608 17.81 44.87 -28.59
N THR A 609 16.58 45.36 -28.73
CA THR A 609 16.27 46.79 -28.92
C THR A 609 16.67 47.62 -27.68
N VAL A 610 16.35 47.17 -26.46
CA VAL A 610 16.71 47.88 -25.22
C VAL A 610 18.23 47.89 -25.02
N LYS A 611 18.92 46.79 -25.31
CA LYS A 611 20.39 46.71 -25.27
C LYS A 611 21.05 47.62 -26.31
N GLN A 612 20.46 47.73 -27.50
CA GLN A 612 20.94 48.65 -28.54
C GLN A 612 20.69 50.12 -28.14
N ASN A 613 19.55 50.44 -27.53
CA ASN A 613 19.26 51.77 -27.00
C ASN A 613 20.24 52.19 -25.90
N ALA A 614 20.63 51.27 -25.02
CA ALA A 614 21.63 51.54 -23.97
C ALA A 614 23.00 51.94 -24.56
N GLU A 615 23.49 51.23 -25.58
CA GLU A 615 24.77 51.59 -26.24
C GLU A 615 24.63 52.84 -27.12
N HIS A 616 23.49 53.04 -27.81
CA HIS A 616 23.21 54.29 -28.53
C HIS A 616 23.22 55.50 -27.60
N ALA A 617 22.61 55.41 -26.41
CA ALA A 617 22.65 56.46 -25.40
C ALA A 617 24.09 56.71 -24.91
N ARG A 618 24.87 55.66 -24.63
CA ARG A 618 26.32 55.77 -24.32
C ARG A 618 27.12 56.47 -25.42
N GLN A 619 26.88 56.13 -26.68
CA GLN A 619 27.58 56.69 -27.83
C GLN A 619 27.17 58.15 -28.10
N ALA A 620 25.88 58.48 -27.96
CA ALA A 620 25.38 59.84 -28.00
C ALA A 620 25.94 60.70 -26.86
N ASN A 621 26.10 60.14 -25.66
CA ASN A 621 26.72 60.79 -24.51
C ASN A 621 28.20 61.15 -24.79
N GLN A 622 28.97 60.24 -25.41
CA GLN A 622 30.35 60.53 -25.83
C GLN A 622 30.42 61.62 -26.91
N LEU A 623 29.50 61.61 -27.89
CA LEU A 623 29.39 62.64 -28.91
C LEU A 623 29.01 64.01 -28.31
N ALA A 624 28.09 64.05 -27.34
CA ALA A 624 27.72 65.25 -26.61
C ALA A 624 28.91 65.82 -25.82
N ALA A 625 29.62 64.98 -25.04
CA ALA A 625 30.83 65.40 -24.31
C ALA A 625 31.91 65.96 -25.25
N GLY A 626 32.12 65.36 -26.42
CA GLY A 626 33.02 65.87 -27.45
C GLY A 626 32.58 67.23 -28.02
N ALA A 627 31.29 67.40 -28.32
CA ALA A 627 30.73 68.65 -28.80
C ALA A 627 30.82 69.78 -27.75
N ALA A 628 30.59 69.46 -26.47
CA ALA A 628 30.75 70.41 -25.36
C ALA A 628 32.20 70.89 -25.23
N ALA A 629 33.19 69.99 -25.36
CA ALA A 629 34.60 70.35 -25.33
C ALA A 629 35.00 71.29 -26.48
N VAL A 630 34.52 71.01 -27.71
CA VAL A 630 34.75 71.88 -28.88
C VAL A 630 34.06 73.25 -28.70
N ALA A 631 32.85 73.29 -28.18
CA ALA A 631 32.13 74.55 -27.92
C ALA A 631 32.81 75.39 -26.82
N ALA A 632 33.31 74.76 -25.76
CA ALA A 632 34.08 75.44 -24.71
C ALA A 632 35.38 76.04 -25.27
N GLN A 633 36.15 75.27 -26.05
CA GLN A 633 37.38 75.76 -26.69
C GLN A 633 37.10 76.85 -27.74
N GLY A 634 35.95 76.80 -28.41
CA GLY A 634 35.44 77.91 -29.24
C GLY A 634 35.17 79.18 -28.42
N GLY A 635 34.60 79.03 -27.23
CA GLY A 635 34.42 80.11 -26.26
C GLY A 635 35.74 80.76 -25.82
N ASP A 636 36.78 79.96 -25.54
CA ASP A 636 38.12 80.47 -25.19
C ASP A 636 38.74 81.30 -26.33
N VAL A 637 38.66 80.81 -27.57
CA VAL A 637 39.14 81.53 -28.76
C VAL A 637 38.36 82.84 -28.95
N VAL A 638 37.04 82.82 -28.80
CA VAL A 638 36.21 84.04 -28.85
C VAL A 638 36.61 85.02 -27.75
N GLY A 639 36.91 84.56 -26.54
CA GLY A 639 37.44 85.38 -25.45
C GLY A 639 38.77 86.07 -25.79
N GLN A 640 39.69 85.38 -26.47
CA GLN A 640 40.93 85.96 -26.98
C GLN A 640 40.67 87.02 -28.06
N VAL A 641 39.68 86.82 -28.93
CA VAL A 641 39.27 87.84 -29.92
C VAL A 641 38.67 89.08 -29.25
N VAL A 642 37.82 88.94 -28.21
CA VAL A 642 37.32 90.10 -27.43
C VAL A 642 38.48 90.88 -26.81
N SER A 643 39.42 90.19 -26.16
CA SER A 643 40.61 90.82 -25.57
C SER A 643 41.43 91.58 -26.60
N THR A 644 41.64 90.99 -27.79
CA THR A 644 42.34 91.61 -28.91
C THR A 644 41.60 92.85 -29.42
N MET A 645 40.28 92.79 -29.58
CA MET A 645 39.46 93.91 -30.05
C MET A 645 39.49 95.10 -29.07
N SER A 646 39.42 94.87 -27.76
CA SER A 646 39.61 95.94 -26.77
C SER A 646 41.03 96.52 -26.79
N GLY A 647 42.05 95.72 -27.12
CA GLY A 647 43.41 96.20 -27.38
C GLY A 647 43.53 97.10 -28.62
N ILE A 648 42.81 96.76 -29.69
CA ILE A 648 42.71 97.58 -30.91
C ILE A 648 41.92 98.88 -30.63
N GLU A 649 40.79 98.80 -29.92
CA GLU A 649 39.98 99.97 -29.52
C GLU A 649 40.81 101.00 -28.73
N ALA A 650 41.52 100.53 -27.70
CA ALA A 650 42.40 101.37 -26.88
C ALA A 650 43.57 101.97 -27.68
N SER A 651 44.11 101.22 -28.65
CA SER A 651 45.17 101.70 -29.54
C SER A 651 44.67 102.76 -30.51
N SER A 652 43.52 102.53 -31.15
CA SER A 652 42.88 103.49 -32.05
C SER A 652 42.50 104.79 -31.35
N LYS A 653 42.02 104.71 -30.10
CA LYS A 653 41.72 105.89 -29.27
C LYS A 653 42.96 106.72 -28.99
N ARG A 654 44.10 106.08 -28.64
CA ARG A 654 45.41 106.77 -28.53
C ARG A 654 45.84 107.44 -29.83
N ILE A 655 45.54 106.85 -30.99
CA ILE A 655 45.83 107.48 -32.29
C ILE A 655 44.95 108.73 -32.49
N ALA A 656 43.66 108.69 -32.13
CA ALA A 656 42.78 109.86 -32.17
C ALA A 656 43.28 111.02 -31.28
N ASP A 657 43.82 110.71 -30.09
CA ASP A 657 44.47 111.68 -29.20
C ASP A 657 45.71 112.30 -29.86
N ILE A 658 46.62 111.47 -30.42
CA ILE A 658 47.84 111.93 -31.11
C ILE A 658 47.51 112.80 -32.33
N ILE A 659 46.51 112.41 -33.13
CA ILE A 659 46.07 113.19 -34.29
C ILE A 659 45.44 114.52 -33.87
N SER A 660 44.75 114.56 -32.72
CA SER A 660 44.23 115.81 -32.14
C SER A 660 45.36 116.74 -31.67
N VAL A 661 46.48 116.21 -31.19
CA VAL A 661 47.70 116.99 -30.93
C VAL A 661 48.33 117.51 -32.24
N ILE A 662 48.32 116.71 -33.31
CA ILE A 662 48.87 117.10 -34.62
C ILE A 662 48.03 118.22 -35.28
N ASP A 663 46.69 118.19 -35.21
CA ASP A 663 45.83 119.32 -35.64
C ASP A 663 46.12 120.58 -34.80
N GLY A 664 46.37 120.42 -33.49
CA GLY A 664 46.81 121.51 -32.61
C GLY A 664 48.16 122.12 -33.01
N ILE A 665 49.16 121.29 -33.33
CA ILE A 665 50.47 121.74 -33.84
C ILE A 665 50.30 122.44 -35.19
N ALA A 666 49.52 121.88 -36.11
CA ALA A 666 49.24 122.49 -37.41
C ALA A 666 48.54 123.86 -37.27
N PHE A 667 47.58 123.99 -36.34
CA PHE A 667 46.96 125.26 -36.01
C PHE A 667 47.98 126.28 -35.45
N GLN A 668 48.82 125.88 -34.50
CA GLN A 668 49.89 126.73 -33.97
C GLN A 668 50.87 127.17 -35.06
N THR A 669 51.29 126.27 -35.95
CA THR A 669 52.16 126.57 -37.10
C THR A 669 51.50 127.54 -38.08
N ASN A 670 50.20 127.41 -38.35
CA ASN A 670 49.43 128.34 -39.19
C ASN A 670 49.34 129.75 -38.59
N ILE A 671 49.26 129.88 -37.25
CA ILE A 671 49.34 131.17 -36.55
C ILE A 671 50.76 131.75 -36.54
N LEU A 672 51.78 130.93 -36.28
CA LEU A 672 53.19 131.36 -36.38
C LEU A 672 53.54 131.84 -37.79
N ALA A 673 53.08 131.13 -38.82
CA ALA A 673 53.25 131.51 -40.22
C ALA A 673 52.49 132.79 -40.59
N LEU A 674 51.30 133.03 -40.02
CA LEU A 674 50.59 134.31 -40.16
C LEU A 674 51.40 135.47 -39.57
N ASN A 675 51.90 135.30 -38.34
CA ASN A 675 52.69 136.32 -37.66
C ASN A 675 53.99 136.62 -38.43
N ALA A 676 54.67 135.58 -38.94
CA ALA A 676 55.85 135.73 -39.79
C ALA A 676 55.54 136.44 -41.11
N ALA A 677 54.41 136.15 -41.76
CA ALA A 677 53.98 136.83 -42.98
C ALA A 677 53.64 138.32 -42.74
N VAL A 678 53.03 138.64 -41.60
CA VAL A 678 52.73 140.03 -41.20
C VAL A 678 54.02 140.81 -40.93
N GLU A 679 54.96 140.26 -40.17
CA GLU A 679 56.23 140.95 -39.87
C GLU A 679 57.14 141.03 -41.13
N ALA A 680 57.07 140.04 -42.02
CA ALA A 680 57.73 140.12 -43.33
C ALA A 680 57.13 141.22 -44.24
N ALA A 681 55.81 141.39 -44.24
CA ALA A 681 55.16 142.51 -44.94
C ALA A 681 55.56 143.87 -44.34
N ARG A 682 55.73 143.93 -43.01
CA ARG A 682 56.20 145.11 -42.26
C ARG A 682 57.65 145.51 -42.59
N ALA A 683 58.48 144.56 -43.03
CA ALA A 683 59.86 144.78 -43.44
C ALA A 683 60.02 145.27 -44.91
N GLY A 684 58.92 145.43 -45.66
CA GLY A 684 58.95 145.93 -47.03
C GLY A 684 59.69 145.01 -48.02
N GLU A 685 60.40 145.58 -49.00
CA GLU A 685 61.11 144.81 -50.03
C GLU A 685 62.12 143.79 -49.45
N GLN A 686 62.75 144.09 -48.32
CA GLN A 686 63.69 143.19 -47.64
C GLN A 686 63.00 141.93 -47.07
N GLY A 687 61.69 142.01 -46.80
CA GLY A 687 60.89 140.92 -46.27
C GLY A 687 60.36 139.93 -47.31
N ARG A 688 60.47 140.22 -48.63
CA ARG A 688 59.78 139.45 -49.68
C ARG A 688 60.10 137.96 -49.70
N GLY A 689 61.36 137.58 -49.47
CA GLY A 689 61.75 136.17 -49.35
C GLY A 689 61.10 135.47 -48.15
N PHE A 690 61.09 136.12 -46.99
CA PHE A 690 60.42 135.60 -45.79
C PHE A 690 58.91 135.55 -45.92
N ALA A 691 58.28 136.50 -46.62
CA ALA A 691 56.84 136.50 -46.88
C ALA A 691 56.40 135.29 -47.72
N VAL A 692 57.19 134.91 -48.75
CA VAL A 692 56.92 133.72 -49.56
C VAL A 692 57.09 132.45 -48.72
N VAL A 693 58.18 132.32 -47.95
CA VAL A 693 58.40 131.15 -47.07
C VAL A 693 57.30 131.05 -46.00
N ALA A 694 56.88 132.16 -45.40
CA ALA A 694 55.79 132.19 -44.44
C ALA A 694 54.45 131.79 -45.07
N SER A 695 54.18 132.23 -46.30
CA SER A 695 52.99 131.79 -47.05
C SER A 695 53.02 130.30 -47.38
N GLU A 696 54.18 129.73 -47.71
CA GLU A 696 54.30 128.30 -48.01
C GLU A 696 54.17 127.45 -46.73
N VAL A 697 54.81 127.86 -45.63
CA VAL A 697 54.64 127.21 -44.31
C VAL A 697 53.19 127.30 -43.83
N ARG A 698 52.49 128.42 -44.09
CA ARG A 698 51.05 128.56 -43.82
C ARG A 698 50.23 127.56 -44.64
N THR A 699 50.45 127.49 -45.96
CA THR A 699 49.76 126.53 -46.84
C THR A 699 50.03 125.08 -46.43
N LEU A 700 51.27 124.76 -46.06
CA LEU A 700 51.64 123.44 -45.53
C LEU A 700 50.92 123.15 -44.21
N ALA A 701 50.87 124.09 -43.29
CA ALA A 701 50.16 123.94 -42.02
C ALA A 701 48.64 123.76 -42.21
N GLN A 702 48.02 124.48 -43.15
CA GLN A 702 46.62 124.29 -43.52
C GLN A 702 46.37 122.91 -44.16
N ARG A 703 47.30 122.41 -45.00
CA ARG A 703 47.25 121.04 -45.53
C ARG A 703 47.40 119.98 -44.44
N SER A 704 48.31 120.17 -43.49
CA SER A 704 48.49 119.27 -42.34
C SER A 704 47.28 119.22 -41.43
N ALA A 705 46.61 120.35 -41.17
CA ALA A 705 45.35 120.39 -40.42
C ALA A 705 44.20 119.69 -41.17
N GLY A 706 44.13 119.85 -42.50
CA GLY A 706 43.19 119.11 -43.35
C GLY A 706 43.40 117.59 -43.24
N ALA A 707 44.63 117.13 -43.47
CA ALA A 707 44.99 115.71 -43.38
C ALA A 707 44.80 115.15 -41.97
N ALA A 708 45.11 115.91 -40.91
CA ALA A 708 44.86 115.51 -39.53
C ALA A 708 43.36 115.28 -39.26
N LYS A 709 42.47 116.14 -39.79
CA LYS A 709 41.01 115.97 -39.64
C LYS A 709 40.47 114.80 -40.45
N GLU A 710 41.02 114.56 -41.64
CA GLU A 710 40.67 113.40 -42.46
C GLU A 710 41.09 112.08 -41.80
N ILE A 711 42.33 112.00 -41.29
CA ILE A 711 42.79 110.85 -40.50
C ILE A 711 41.96 110.70 -39.21
N LYS A 712 41.63 111.80 -38.51
CA LYS A 712 40.78 111.74 -37.32
C LYS A 712 39.42 111.11 -37.63
N HIS A 713 38.75 111.55 -38.70
CA HIS A 713 37.47 110.99 -39.12
C HIS A 713 37.57 109.49 -39.46
N LEU A 714 38.65 109.06 -40.10
CA LEU A 714 38.91 107.64 -40.39
C LEU A 714 39.17 106.82 -39.11
N ILE A 715 39.85 107.39 -38.12
CA ILE A 715 40.11 106.73 -36.83
C ILE A 715 38.84 106.68 -35.96
N ASP A 716 38.06 107.77 -35.89
CA ASP A 716 36.79 107.82 -35.15
C ASP A 716 35.79 106.79 -35.73
N ALA A 717 35.73 106.67 -37.08
CA ALA A 717 34.97 105.61 -37.74
C ALA A 717 35.50 104.20 -37.42
N SER A 718 36.82 104.01 -37.41
CA SER A 718 37.47 102.73 -37.06
C SER A 718 37.20 102.33 -35.60
N VAL A 719 37.16 103.29 -34.67
CA VAL A 719 36.80 103.05 -33.26
C VAL A 719 35.36 102.56 -33.15
N SER A 720 34.41 103.18 -33.85
CA SER A 720 33.02 102.71 -33.89
C SER A 720 32.94 101.28 -34.42
N GLN A 721 33.60 101.01 -35.56
CA GLN A 721 33.54 99.72 -36.23
C GLN A 721 34.18 98.58 -35.41
N VAL A 722 35.21 98.88 -34.60
CA VAL A 722 35.81 97.95 -33.62
C VAL A 722 34.91 97.77 -32.39
N ALA A 723 34.20 98.81 -31.93
CA ALA A 723 33.23 98.69 -30.84
C ALA A 723 32.02 97.81 -31.23
N ASP A 724 31.50 97.98 -32.45
CA ASP A 724 30.43 97.14 -33.02
C ASP A 724 30.90 95.68 -33.18
N GLY A 725 32.12 95.47 -33.69
CA GLY A 725 32.75 94.14 -33.76
C GLY A 725 32.93 93.50 -32.38
N SER A 726 33.38 94.27 -31.39
CA SER A 726 33.52 93.83 -29.99
C SER A 726 32.18 93.43 -29.37
N ALA A 727 31.08 94.10 -29.71
CA ALA A 727 29.74 93.71 -29.29
C ALA A 727 29.29 92.38 -29.92
N LEU A 728 29.45 92.22 -31.24
CA LEU A 728 29.09 90.99 -31.96
C LEU A 728 29.87 89.77 -31.48
N VAL A 729 31.19 89.89 -31.30
CA VAL A 729 32.05 88.81 -30.81
C VAL A 729 31.68 88.43 -29.36
N ARG A 730 31.34 89.41 -28.51
CA ARG A 730 30.89 89.15 -27.13
C ARG A 730 29.55 88.43 -27.09
N GLN A 731 28.61 88.76 -27.99
CA GLN A 731 27.35 88.04 -28.14
C GLN A 731 27.58 86.59 -28.60
N ALA A 732 28.47 86.37 -29.59
CA ALA A 732 28.86 85.02 -30.01
C ALA A 732 29.46 84.19 -28.85
N GLY A 733 30.23 84.82 -27.95
CA GLY A 733 30.76 84.19 -26.74
C GLY A 733 29.66 83.76 -25.75
N GLN A 734 28.61 84.57 -25.57
CA GLN A 734 27.45 84.18 -24.78
C GLN A 734 26.72 82.98 -25.40
N THR A 735 26.49 82.99 -26.72
CA THR A 735 25.87 81.86 -27.44
C THR A 735 26.70 80.57 -27.33
N MET A 736 28.04 80.63 -27.30
CA MET A 736 28.86 79.44 -27.03
C MET A 736 28.65 78.89 -25.61
N GLY A 737 28.48 79.75 -24.61
CA GLY A 737 28.09 79.34 -23.25
C GLY A 737 26.71 78.68 -23.18
N GLU A 738 25.73 79.22 -23.92
CA GLU A 738 24.39 78.64 -24.06
C GLU A 738 24.40 77.28 -24.77
N ILE A 739 25.28 77.10 -25.77
CA ILE A 739 25.53 75.82 -26.43
C ILE A 739 26.12 74.82 -25.44
N VAL A 740 27.18 75.16 -24.70
CA VAL A 740 27.78 74.26 -23.69
C VAL A 740 26.75 73.82 -22.64
N SER A 741 25.95 74.77 -22.11
CA SER A 741 24.86 74.46 -21.17
C SER A 741 23.76 73.57 -21.79
N SER A 742 23.46 73.74 -23.07
CA SER A 742 22.46 72.93 -23.78
C SER A 742 22.96 71.52 -24.08
N VAL A 743 24.22 71.37 -24.47
CA VAL A 743 24.85 70.06 -24.70
C VAL A 743 25.01 69.30 -23.38
N GLN A 744 25.33 69.97 -22.26
CA GLN A 744 25.35 69.33 -20.94
C GLN A 744 23.99 68.69 -20.59
N ARG A 745 22.87 69.38 -20.84
CA ARG A 745 21.53 68.77 -20.64
C ARG A 745 21.30 67.52 -21.51
N VAL A 746 21.91 67.45 -22.70
CA VAL A 746 21.84 66.24 -23.55
C VAL A 746 22.68 65.12 -22.95
N THR A 747 23.90 65.42 -22.48
CA THR A 747 24.77 64.50 -21.72
C THR A 747 24.01 63.88 -20.53
N ASP A 748 23.32 64.71 -19.75
CA ASP A 748 22.56 64.30 -18.57
C ASP A 748 21.39 63.36 -18.95
N ILE A 749 20.56 63.75 -19.94
CA ILE A 749 19.43 62.93 -20.44
C ILE A 749 19.91 61.61 -21.06
N MET A 750 21.04 61.59 -21.78
CA MET A 750 21.62 60.33 -22.29
C MET A 750 22.09 59.41 -21.14
N GLY A 751 22.55 59.98 -20.02
CA GLY A 751 22.84 59.24 -18.80
C GLY A 751 21.60 58.59 -18.20
N GLU A 752 20.50 59.34 -18.08
CA GLU A 752 19.21 58.82 -17.61
C GLU A 752 18.65 57.70 -18.50
N ILE A 753 18.69 57.88 -19.84
CA ILE A 753 18.24 56.86 -20.79
C ILE A 753 19.10 55.60 -20.73
N ALA A 754 20.43 55.72 -20.59
CA ALA A 754 21.30 54.56 -20.44
C ALA A 754 21.02 53.78 -19.15
N ALA A 755 20.78 54.48 -18.03
CA ALA A 755 20.42 53.85 -16.76
C ALA A 755 19.05 53.15 -16.83
N ALA A 756 18.02 53.84 -17.35
CA ALA A 756 16.68 53.28 -17.51
C ALA A 756 16.66 52.07 -18.48
N SER A 757 17.47 52.10 -19.55
CA SER A 757 17.60 50.96 -20.47
C SER A 757 18.28 49.77 -19.80
N GLN A 758 19.26 50.01 -18.91
CA GLN A 758 19.91 48.95 -18.15
C GLN A 758 18.97 48.30 -17.11
N GLU A 759 18.11 49.09 -16.47
CA GLU A 759 17.05 48.60 -15.57
C GLU A 759 15.97 47.83 -16.34
N GLN A 760 15.52 48.34 -17.49
CA GLN A 760 14.61 47.62 -18.40
C GLN A 760 15.19 46.28 -18.84
N SER A 761 16.48 46.21 -19.17
CA SER A 761 17.13 44.95 -19.56
C SER A 761 17.07 43.90 -18.45
N ALA A 762 17.24 44.29 -17.18
CA ALA A 762 17.14 43.37 -16.04
C ALA A 762 15.68 42.94 -15.76
N GLY A 763 14.72 43.87 -15.89
CA GLY A 763 13.29 43.53 -15.80
C GLY A 763 12.84 42.57 -16.91
N ILE A 764 13.32 42.77 -18.13
CA ILE A 764 13.08 41.89 -19.28
C ILE A 764 13.68 40.49 -19.04
N GLU A 765 14.88 40.41 -18.46
CA GLU A 765 15.52 39.13 -18.09
C GLU A 765 14.71 38.36 -17.02
N GLN A 766 14.13 39.05 -16.03
CA GLN A 766 13.21 38.45 -15.06
C GLN A 766 11.89 37.98 -15.69
N VAL A 767 11.34 38.73 -16.66
CA VAL A 767 10.14 38.29 -17.41
C VAL A 767 10.47 37.09 -18.31
N ASN A 768 11.66 37.02 -18.92
CA ASN A 768 12.10 35.86 -19.69
C ASN A 768 12.20 34.57 -18.83
N GLN A 769 12.72 34.68 -17.60
CA GLN A 769 12.68 33.58 -16.63
C GLN A 769 11.23 33.16 -16.29
N THR A 770 10.32 34.12 -16.20
CA THR A 770 8.89 33.86 -15.94
C THR A 770 8.22 33.15 -17.14
N VAL A 771 8.52 33.58 -18.37
CA VAL A 771 8.04 32.91 -19.60
C VAL A 771 8.57 31.48 -19.69
N THR A 772 9.84 31.25 -19.34
CA THR A 772 10.43 29.90 -19.27
C THR A 772 9.69 29.00 -18.27
N GLN A 773 9.32 29.50 -17.10
CA GLN A 773 8.51 28.76 -16.12
C GLN A 773 7.08 28.51 -16.61
N MET A 774 6.50 29.44 -17.37
CA MET A 774 5.18 29.24 -18.00
C MET A 774 5.23 28.20 -19.12
N ASP A 775 6.32 28.10 -19.88
CA ASP A 775 6.50 27.01 -20.85
C ASP A 775 6.65 25.66 -20.16
N GLU A 776 7.50 25.53 -19.14
CA GLU A 776 7.63 24.28 -18.37
C GLU A 776 6.27 23.82 -17.80
N ALA A 777 5.50 24.74 -17.22
CA ALA A 777 4.14 24.46 -16.77
C ALA A 777 3.18 24.09 -17.92
N THR A 778 3.37 24.63 -19.12
CA THR A 778 2.56 24.31 -20.32
C THR A 778 2.89 22.90 -20.84
N GLN A 779 4.17 22.52 -20.87
CA GLN A 779 4.61 21.16 -21.19
C GLN A 779 4.13 20.14 -20.14
N GLN A 780 4.20 20.48 -18.84
CA GLN A 780 3.64 19.65 -17.77
C GLN A 780 2.12 19.48 -17.90
N ASN A 781 1.39 20.54 -18.28
CA ASN A 781 -0.04 20.47 -18.57
C ASN A 781 -0.35 19.54 -19.75
N ALA A 782 0.43 19.58 -20.85
CA ALA A 782 0.25 18.66 -21.97
C ALA A 782 0.43 17.20 -21.54
N ALA A 783 1.49 16.89 -20.80
CA ALA A 783 1.76 15.55 -20.26
C ALA A 783 0.73 15.10 -19.19
N LEU A 784 0.06 16.03 -18.50
CA LEU A 784 -1.07 15.74 -17.62
C LEU A 784 -2.35 15.44 -18.42
N VAL A 785 -2.61 16.17 -19.50
CA VAL A 785 -3.75 15.96 -20.40
C VAL A 785 -3.67 14.59 -21.07
N GLU A 786 -2.52 14.17 -21.61
CA GLU A 786 -2.35 12.82 -22.16
C GLU A 786 -2.69 11.73 -21.14
N LYS A 787 -2.17 11.85 -19.91
CA LYS A 787 -2.43 10.90 -18.82
C LYS A 787 -3.90 10.90 -18.40
N ALA A 788 -4.53 12.08 -18.35
CA ALA A 788 -5.94 12.22 -18.01
C ALA A 788 -6.86 11.63 -19.10
N THR A 789 -6.54 11.82 -20.38
CA THR A 789 -7.26 11.20 -21.52
C THR A 789 -7.07 9.69 -21.56
N ALA A 790 -5.87 9.18 -21.28
CA ALA A 790 -5.62 7.74 -21.15
C ALA A 790 -6.43 7.13 -19.98
N ALA A 791 -6.45 7.81 -18.82
CA ALA A 791 -7.25 7.38 -17.67
C ALA A 791 -8.77 7.45 -17.93
N ALA A 792 -9.25 8.48 -18.64
CA ALA A 792 -10.65 8.61 -19.03
C ALA A 792 -11.10 7.45 -19.94
N ARG A 793 -10.33 7.15 -21.00
CA ARG A 793 -10.60 6.01 -21.89
C ARG A 793 -10.55 4.68 -21.15
N ALA A 794 -9.57 4.48 -20.26
CA ALA A 794 -9.51 3.27 -19.43
C ALA A 794 -10.73 3.13 -18.50
N MET A 795 -11.27 4.22 -17.95
CA MET A 795 -12.52 4.19 -17.18
C MET A 795 -13.74 3.90 -18.05
N GLU A 796 -13.78 4.39 -19.29
CA GLU A 796 -14.83 4.11 -20.27
C GLU A 796 -14.83 2.63 -20.69
N ASP A 797 -13.66 2.08 -21.04
CA ASP A 797 -13.47 0.64 -21.31
C ASP A 797 -13.88 -0.23 -20.10
N GLN A 798 -13.45 0.13 -18.89
CA GLN A 798 -13.78 -0.60 -17.66
C GLN A 798 -15.29 -0.54 -17.34
N ALA A 799 -15.95 0.60 -17.59
CA ALA A 799 -17.39 0.76 -17.41
C ALA A 799 -18.19 -0.02 -18.47
N GLY A 800 -17.71 -0.07 -19.71
CA GLY A 800 -18.24 -0.93 -20.77
C GLY A 800 -18.18 -2.41 -20.39
N GLN A 801 -17.01 -2.90 -19.98
CA GLN A 801 -16.81 -4.28 -19.53
C GLN A 801 -17.67 -4.65 -18.32
N LEU A 802 -17.82 -3.73 -17.35
CA LEU A 802 -18.73 -3.92 -16.21
C LEU A 802 -20.18 -4.02 -16.66
N THR A 803 -20.60 -3.17 -17.61
CA THR A 803 -21.96 -3.18 -18.16
C THR A 803 -22.25 -4.49 -18.92
N GLU A 804 -21.32 -4.96 -19.74
CA GLU A 804 -21.41 -6.24 -20.46
C GLU A 804 -21.44 -7.44 -19.50
N THR A 805 -20.54 -7.48 -18.51
CA THR A 805 -20.50 -8.53 -17.47
C THR A 805 -21.79 -8.59 -16.68
N VAL A 806 -22.38 -7.43 -16.37
CA VAL A 806 -23.65 -7.31 -15.63
C VAL A 806 -24.86 -7.65 -16.51
N ALA A 807 -24.81 -7.40 -17.82
CA ALA A 807 -25.87 -7.73 -18.77
C ALA A 807 -26.11 -9.25 -18.96
N LEU A 808 -25.18 -10.10 -18.52
CA LEU A 808 -25.42 -11.55 -18.38
C LEU A 808 -26.55 -11.86 -17.39
N PHE A 809 -26.72 -11.02 -16.36
CA PHE A 809 -27.74 -11.20 -15.34
C PHE A 809 -29.06 -10.58 -15.77
N LYS A 810 -30.08 -11.42 -15.99
CA LYS A 810 -31.45 -10.94 -16.21
C LYS A 810 -32.01 -10.48 -14.87
N ILE A 811 -32.06 -9.17 -14.69
CA ILE A 811 -32.89 -8.52 -13.69
C ILE A 811 -34.25 -8.18 -14.29
N GLU A 812 -35.31 -8.17 -13.48
CA GLU A 812 -36.60 -7.69 -13.95
C GLU A 812 -36.44 -6.19 -14.26
N ALA A 813 -36.81 -5.77 -15.47
CA ALA A 813 -36.64 -4.40 -15.91
C ALA A 813 -37.51 -3.49 -15.05
N ALA A 814 -36.90 -2.89 -14.02
CA ALA A 814 -37.59 -2.14 -12.97
C ALA A 814 -38.53 -1.13 -13.61
N HIS A 815 -39.84 -1.30 -13.34
CA HIS A 815 -40.92 -0.61 -14.05
C HIS A 815 -40.61 0.88 -14.18
N ALA A 816 -40.41 1.35 -15.42
CA ALA A 816 -39.89 2.68 -15.70
C ALA A 816 -40.89 3.75 -15.23
N ALA A 817 -40.70 4.22 -13.99
CA ALA A 817 -41.50 5.29 -13.40
C ALA A 817 -41.38 6.54 -14.30
N PRO A 818 -42.50 7.13 -14.76
CA PRO A 818 -42.48 8.05 -15.90
C PRO A 818 -41.71 9.34 -15.59
N SER A 819 -40.54 9.46 -16.23
CA SER A 819 -39.57 10.55 -16.10
C SER A 819 -40.01 11.84 -16.83
N SER A 820 -41.22 12.33 -16.55
CA SER A 820 -41.83 13.46 -17.27
C SER A 820 -42.38 14.57 -16.35
N ARG A 821 -41.49 15.21 -15.57
CA ARG A 821 -41.72 16.58 -15.05
C ARG A 821 -40.48 17.46 -15.15
N SER A 822 -40.02 17.68 -16.38
CA SER A 822 -39.18 18.83 -16.73
C SER A 822 -39.90 20.14 -16.36
N ARG A 823 -39.45 20.84 -15.31
CA ARG A 823 -39.73 22.26 -15.14
C ARG A 823 -38.75 23.06 -16.01
N PRO A 824 -39.19 24.10 -16.73
CA PRO A 824 -38.34 24.80 -17.68
C PRO A 824 -37.24 25.60 -16.98
N ALA A 825 -36.05 25.63 -17.57
CA ALA A 825 -34.99 26.55 -17.19
C ALA A 825 -35.27 27.94 -17.76
N ALA A 826 -35.31 28.97 -16.90
CA ALA A 826 -35.49 30.36 -17.33
C ALA A 826 -34.99 31.36 -16.26
N ALA A 827 -33.71 31.73 -16.31
CA ALA A 827 -33.17 33.03 -15.90
C ALA A 827 -31.63 33.02 -15.97
N GLY A 828 -31.06 33.38 -17.12
CA GLY A 828 -29.63 33.73 -17.18
C GLY A 828 -29.43 35.12 -16.59
N ILE A 829 -28.56 35.25 -15.58
CA ILE A 829 -28.15 36.55 -15.04
C ILE A 829 -26.80 36.95 -15.67
N GLN A 830 -26.74 38.19 -16.14
CA GLN A 830 -25.66 38.67 -17.02
C GLN A 830 -24.34 38.83 -16.29
N ARG A 831 -23.22 38.63 -17.02
CA ARG A 831 -21.92 39.20 -16.66
C ARG A 831 -22.10 40.71 -16.43
N ARG A 832 -21.69 41.21 -15.27
CA ARG A 832 -21.28 42.62 -15.10
C ARG A 832 -19.76 42.68 -15.14
N ALA A 833 -19.23 43.39 -16.13
CA ALA A 833 -17.92 43.98 -15.99
C ALA A 833 -18.04 45.24 -15.10
N CYS A 834 -17.00 45.51 -14.32
CA CYS A 834 -16.61 46.86 -13.90
C CYS A 834 -15.18 47.09 -14.39
N GLY A 835 -14.80 48.36 -14.53
CA GLY A 835 -13.42 48.77 -14.81
C GLY A 835 -12.57 48.85 -13.55
#